data_AF-A0AAP0GXK3-F1
#
_entry.id   AF-A0AAP0GXK3-F1
#
_cell.length_a   1.000
_cell.length_b   1.000
_cell.length_c   1.000
_cell.angle_alpha   90.00
_cell.angle_beta   90.00
_cell.angle_gamma   90.00
#
_symmetry.space_group_name_H-M   'P 1'
#
loop_
_entity.id
_entity.type
_entity.pdbx_description
1 polymer ?
#
loop_
_entity_poly.entity_id
_entity_poly.type
_entity_poly.pdbx_seq_one_letter_code
_entity_poly.pdbx_strand_id
1 'polypeptide(L)'
;MLFHIILCMFTFYTIMAVEGATTNNTAKPGCQTKCGNVTVPYPFGIGTKCALYDYFSLTCDTSSITPKLSFEDDNRQIYNISDSELRISTRVSYRCYKQNGQVDNIEWTSQTSPPTTFSTKNKFIVVGCDDYAFIEGGEESDFTSGCFGLCREAHNALDGKCLGVGCCEISIPKGLSYYNVTLRTLRNHSRVHSFNKCGYAFLVEEGMYQFGGATDLFMRPKEFVKRIESTMPRVLDWVIPSNVTCAAEVNECKGNSSCHDVEGGGGYHCKCHEGYEGNPYLDQGCQGAELKFLFLLDIDECKDHGTYPCYGTCINTIGSYNCTCPLGFFGHANITDGCQPVVVAVAAAGDKDDRDSKFPWAILMIGDDRPTMREVAVELEGLRKFTTHPWAQQETSNETRSSTLEVEQPDLYDVPLIGANTTNNIRQNQVVIPKCGNITVPYPFGIGTDCSLNHSFNLTCNTSSDEPPKLLFGELHIYNISDSELRLFTRISYSCYNEIGVVDEHIGWINLTGIFTFSVKNKFTVIGCDDVALIEGTNGADFTSGCLGLCSNASDVPKGECSGIGCCQTSIPKGLSYYDVTVGSLNNHSKVLSFNECGYGFLVEEGTFEFGGVDDLSADYVNYRKKIRTTMPVVVDWVIQAEEKCGDMVNECKGKSSCYDVEEGGGGYRCKCNDGYEGNPYLDKGCQDIDECKDNGTYPSLLWYLQQHHR
;
A
#
# COMPACT_ATOMS: atom_id res chain seq x y z
N MET A 1 23.69 3.01 58.20
CA MET A 1 24.02 4.32 57.60
C MET A 1 24.81 4.26 56.29
N LEU A 2 25.53 3.16 55.95
CA LEU A 2 26.11 3.02 54.60
C LEU A 2 25.11 2.57 53.52
N PHE A 3 23.99 1.94 53.89
CA PHE A 3 23.00 1.39 52.95
C PHE A 3 21.97 2.43 52.43
N HIS A 4 21.89 3.62 53.03
CA HIS A 4 21.01 4.71 52.58
C HIS A 4 21.71 5.73 51.68
N ILE A 5 23.05 5.70 51.61
CA ILE A 5 23.83 6.58 50.74
C ILE A 5 23.98 5.97 49.33
N ILE A 6 23.96 4.64 49.22
CA ILE A 6 24.04 3.92 47.94
C ILE A 6 22.70 3.97 47.18
N LEU A 7 21.55 4.03 47.88
CA LEU A 7 20.24 4.15 47.24
C LEU A 7 19.96 5.56 46.68
N CYS A 8 20.53 6.62 47.27
CA CYS A 8 20.41 8.00 46.76
C CYS A 8 21.37 8.31 45.58
N MET A 9 22.41 7.49 45.37
CA MET A 9 23.35 7.65 44.23
C MET A 9 22.89 6.90 42.97
N PHE A 10 21.82 6.09 43.04
CA PHE A 10 21.22 5.39 41.90
C PHE A 10 19.91 6.01 41.38
N THR A 11 19.43 7.12 41.95
CA THR A 11 18.23 7.85 41.48
C THR A 11 18.54 9.18 40.77
N PHE A 12 19.80 9.42 40.37
CA PHE A 12 20.20 10.63 39.62
C PHE A 12 20.78 10.34 38.23
N TYR A 13 20.69 9.10 37.74
CA TYR A 13 21.12 8.72 36.40
C TYR A 13 20.03 7.87 35.73
N THR A 14 19.03 8.55 35.16
CA THR A 14 18.24 8.18 33.96
C THR A 14 16.96 9.00 33.97
N ILE A 15 16.99 10.15 33.31
CA ILE A 15 16.11 10.62 32.23
C ILE A 15 16.80 11.91 31.77
N MET A 16 17.85 11.75 30.96
CA MET A 16 17.99 12.70 29.86
C MET A 16 17.11 12.09 28.78
N ALA A 17 15.97 12.74 28.52
CA ALA A 17 15.29 12.53 27.26
C ALA A 17 16.34 12.79 26.17
N VAL A 18 16.64 11.76 25.37
CA VAL A 18 17.26 11.96 24.08
C VAL A 18 16.19 12.67 23.26
N GLU A 19 16.29 13.99 23.17
CA GLU A 19 15.63 14.73 22.10
C GLU A 19 16.23 14.21 20.80
N GLY A 20 15.41 13.47 20.04
CA GLY A 20 15.73 13.08 18.68
C GLY A 20 15.86 14.31 17.79
N ALA A 21 16.78 14.21 16.81
CA ALA A 21 16.99 15.12 15.69
C ALA A 21 17.05 16.63 16.03
N THR A 22 18.25 17.19 16.00
CA THR A 22 18.50 18.64 15.94
C THR A 22 17.87 19.23 14.68
N THR A 23 16.60 19.62 14.79
CA THR A 23 15.91 20.48 13.81
C THR A 23 16.68 21.79 13.62
N ASN A 24 16.66 22.36 12.41
CA ASN A 24 17.34 23.62 12.02
C ASN A 24 16.68 24.89 12.62
N ASN A 25 16.19 24.77 13.86
CA ASN A 25 15.19 25.59 14.52
C ASN A 25 15.74 26.87 15.17
N THR A 26 16.59 27.62 14.45
CA THR A 26 17.20 28.85 14.96
C THR A 26 16.46 30.07 14.42
N ALA A 27 15.96 30.93 15.31
CA ALA A 27 15.41 32.22 14.93
C ALA A 27 16.52 33.21 14.56
N LYS A 28 16.18 34.25 13.80
CA LYS A 28 17.12 35.34 13.50
C LYS A 28 17.63 35.99 14.80
N PRO A 29 18.95 36.27 14.95
CA PRO A 29 19.48 36.89 16.15
C PRO A 29 18.78 38.21 16.50
N GLY A 30 18.36 38.36 17.76
CA GLY A 30 17.62 39.52 18.24
C GLY A 30 16.09 39.44 18.06
N CYS A 31 15.58 38.35 17.48
CA CYS A 31 14.16 38.11 17.30
C CYS A 31 13.60 37.10 18.32
N GLN A 32 12.30 37.16 18.54
CA GLN A 32 11.60 36.24 19.43
C GLN A 32 11.63 34.81 18.88
N THR A 33 12.10 33.86 19.69
CA THR A 33 12.33 32.47 19.29
C THR A 33 11.14 31.53 19.49
N LYS A 34 10.20 31.90 20.38
CA LYS A 34 9.04 31.07 20.72
C LYS A 34 7.77 31.88 20.89
N CYS A 35 6.64 31.29 20.53
CA CYS A 35 5.30 31.76 20.89
C CYS A 35 4.55 30.61 21.56
N GLY A 36 4.38 30.68 22.88
CA GLY A 36 3.86 29.55 23.66
C GLY A 36 4.79 28.34 23.52
N ASN A 37 4.25 27.23 23.02
CA ASN A 37 5.00 25.98 22.80
C ASN A 37 5.61 25.87 21.40
N VAL A 38 5.38 26.84 20.52
CA VAL A 38 5.85 26.79 19.12
C VAL A 38 7.19 27.51 19.01
N THR A 39 8.20 26.80 18.50
CA THR A 39 9.49 27.39 18.12
C THR A 39 9.37 28.04 16.74
N VAL A 40 9.90 29.25 16.58
CA VAL A 40 9.82 30.04 15.34
C VAL A 40 11.20 30.12 14.71
N PRO A 41 11.50 29.29 13.70
CA PRO A 41 12.77 29.32 13.00
C PRO A 41 12.77 30.37 11.88
N TYR A 42 13.96 30.89 11.54
CA TYR A 42 14.12 31.69 10.32
C TYR A 42 13.96 30.77 9.10
N PRO A 43 13.23 31.13 8.02
CA PRO A 43 12.90 32.49 7.55
C PRO A 43 11.66 33.12 8.18
N PHE A 44 10.92 32.41 9.03
CA PHE A 44 9.79 32.96 9.77
C PHE A 44 10.26 33.86 10.92
N GLY A 45 9.45 34.85 11.29
CA GLY A 45 9.80 35.74 12.38
C GLY A 45 8.62 36.52 12.96
N ILE A 46 8.70 36.77 14.27
CA ILE A 46 7.75 37.63 14.99
C ILE A 46 8.38 39.01 15.15
N GLY A 47 7.67 40.04 14.70
CA GLY A 47 8.09 41.43 14.83
C GLY A 47 8.86 41.97 13.63
N THR A 48 9.19 43.27 13.70
CA THR A 48 9.72 44.00 12.56
C THR A 48 11.12 43.51 12.15
N LYS A 49 11.32 43.22 10.86
CA LYS A 49 12.58 42.74 10.27
C LYS A 49 13.08 41.38 10.80
N CYS A 50 12.19 40.60 11.40
CA CYS A 50 12.52 39.27 11.92
C CYS A 50 12.29 38.14 10.91
N ALA A 51 11.36 38.31 9.97
CA ALA A 51 11.16 37.42 8.84
C ALA A 51 12.11 37.76 7.67
N LEU A 52 12.36 36.77 6.80
CA LEU A 52 13.14 36.97 5.56
C LEU A 52 12.39 37.87 4.57
N TYR A 53 11.08 37.64 4.46
CA TYR A 53 10.14 38.43 3.66
C TYR A 53 8.84 38.63 4.42
N ASP A 54 8.04 39.61 4.01
CA ASP A 54 6.80 39.99 4.72
C ASP A 54 5.79 38.85 4.83
N TYR A 55 5.72 37.95 3.84
CA TYR A 55 4.83 36.78 3.86
C TYR A 55 5.27 35.66 4.82
N PHE A 56 6.44 35.78 5.45
CA PHE A 56 6.90 34.93 6.55
C PHE A 56 6.75 35.61 7.93
N SER A 57 6.14 36.80 7.98
CA SER A 57 5.88 37.51 9.23
C SER A 57 4.73 36.84 10.00
N LEU A 58 4.97 36.61 11.29
CA LEU A 58 4.04 35.95 12.19
C LEU A 58 3.64 36.86 13.36
N THR A 59 2.42 36.70 13.83
CA THR A 59 1.89 37.34 15.04
C THR A 59 1.78 36.34 16.17
N CYS A 60 2.19 36.75 17.38
CA CYS A 60 1.98 35.99 18.60
C CYS A 60 0.95 36.69 19.49
N ASP A 61 -0.28 36.19 19.51
CA ASP A 61 -1.32 36.68 20.39
C ASP A 61 -1.16 36.09 21.80
N THR A 62 -0.89 36.97 22.77
CA THR A 62 -0.70 36.63 24.19
C THR A 62 -1.92 36.96 25.05
N SER A 63 -3.05 37.35 24.44
CA SER A 63 -4.28 37.70 25.16
C SER A 63 -4.98 36.50 25.82
N SER A 64 -4.69 35.28 25.36
CA SER A 64 -5.24 34.04 25.92
C SER A 64 -4.22 33.28 26.77
N ILE A 65 -4.70 32.39 27.65
CA ILE A 65 -3.86 31.61 28.59
C ILE A 65 -2.75 30.83 27.85
N THR A 66 -3.05 30.35 26.64
CA THR A 66 -2.09 29.71 25.74
C THR A 66 -1.80 30.64 24.57
N PRO A 67 -0.60 31.23 24.45
CA PRO A 67 -0.27 32.11 23.33
C PRO A 67 -0.51 31.43 21.99
N LYS A 68 -1.08 32.16 21.03
CA LYS A 68 -1.42 31.65 19.70
C LYS A 68 -0.53 32.30 18.65
N LEU A 69 0.17 31.47 17.88
CA LEU A 69 0.95 31.90 16.73
C LEU A 69 0.06 31.85 15.48
N SER A 70 0.07 32.90 14.67
CA SER A 70 -0.67 32.96 13.41
C SER A 70 0.09 33.83 12.38
N PHE A 71 -0.36 33.83 11.12
CA PHE A 71 0.11 34.80 10.15
C PHE A 71 -0.52 36.19 10.43
N GLU A 72 0.10 37.27 9.97
CA GLU A 72 -0.41 38.64 10.21
C GLU A 72 -1.79 38.89 9.59
N ASP A 73 -2.04 38.37 8.38
CA ASP A 73 -3.29 38.56 7.65
C ASP A 73 -4.31 37.42 7.86
N ASP A 74 -4.00 36.48 8.75
CA ASP A 74 -4.78 35.26 8.87
C ASP A 74 -4.81 34.69 10.30
N ASN A 75 -6.02 34.56 10.84
CA ASN A 75 -6.26 34.04 12.18
C ASN A 75 -6.06 32.51 12.32
N ARG A 76 -5.49 31.84 11.31
CA ARG A 76 -5.16 30.41 11.38
C ARG A 76 -4.03 30.18 12.39
N GLN A 77 -4.29 29.30 13.35
CA GLN A 77 -3.31 28.97 14.39
C GLN A 77 -2.25 28.03 13.81
N ILE A 78 -0.97 28.37 14.03
CA ILE A 78 0.18 27.53 13.71
C ILE A 78 0.52 26.70 14.95
N TYR A 79 0.58 25.39 14.77
CA TYR A 79 0.92 24.43 15.84
C TYR A 79 2.39 24.02 15.81
N ASN A 80 2.99 23.95 14.62
CA ASN A 80 4.37 23.55 14.46
C ASN A 80 4.94 24.10 13.15
N ILE A 81 6.23 24.45 13.18
CA ILE A 81 7.02 24.86 12.03
C ILE A 81 8.23 23.92 11.96
N SER A 82 8.45 23.34 10.79
CA SER A 82 9.60 22.49 10.48
C SER A 82 10.34 23.02 9.26
N ASP A 83 11.41 22.34 8.86
CA ASP A 83 12.30 22.75 7.79
C ASP A 83 11.62 22.84 6.40
N SER A 84 10.51 22.13 6.20
CA SER A 84 9.75 22.16 4.93
C SER A 84 8.23 22.23 5.10
N GLU A 85 7.73 21.99 6.31
CA GLU A 85 6.29 21.85 6.57
C GLU A 85 5.81 22.75 7.71
N LEU A 86 4.57 23.22 7.58
CA LEU A 86 3.81 23.93 8.62
C LEU A 86 2.58 23.11 8.99
N ARG A 87 2.32 22.95 10.30
CA ARG A 87 1.05 22.41 10.79
C ARG A 87 0.16 23.54 11.29
N ILE A 88 -1.00 23.69 10.68
CA ILE A 88 -1.94 24.77 10.99
C ILE A 88 -3.34 24.25 11.31
N SER A 89 -4.15 25.06 11.99
CA SER A 89 -5.56 24.77 12.26
C SER A 89 -6.35 24.51 10.99
N THR A 90 -7.14 23.44 10.98
CA THR A 90 -8.07 23.15 9.89
C THR A 90 -9.32 24.04 9.94
N ARG A 91 -10.12 24.02 8.87
CA ARG A 91 -11.46 24.61 8.82
C ARG A 91 -12.45 23.60 8.27
N VAL A 92 -13.66 23.61 8.80
CA VAL A 92 -14.71 22.67 8.43
C VAL A 92 -15.78 23.35 7.58
N SER A 93 -15.95 22.88 6.35
CA SER A 93 -17.15 23.15 5.56
C SER A 93 -18.29 22.26 6.05
N TYR A 94 -19.50 22.80 6.12
CA TYR A 94 -20.66 22.02 6.52
C TYR A 94 -21.93 22.52 5.87
N ARG A 95 -22.90 21.62 5.74
CA ARG A 95 -24.24 21.94 5.26
C ARG A 95 -25.25 21.19 6.11
N CYS A 96 -26.07 21.93 6.83
CA CYS A 96 -27.09 21.41 7.72
C CYS A 96 -28.47 21.52 7.08
N TYR A 97 -29.33 20.58 7.41
CA TYR A 97 -30.66 20.47 6.83
C TYR A 97 -31.73 20.45 7.91
N LYS A 98 -32.92 20.93 7.56
CA LYS A 98 -34.15 20.77 8.33
C LYS A 98 -34.80 19.43 7.97
N GLN A 99 -35.73 18.98 8.80
CA GLN A 99 -36.43 17.71 8.60
C GLN A 99 -37.20 17.61 7.26
N ASN A 100 -37.61 18.75 6.70
CA ASN A 100 -38.26 18.81 5.38
C ASN A 100 -37.27 18.83 4.19
N GLY A 101 -35.97 18.67 4.44
CA GLY A 101 -34.90 18.68 3.45
C GLY A 101 -34.44 20.08 3.01
N GLN A 102 -35.01 21.15 3.56
CA GLN A 102 -34.51 22.50 3.28
C GLN A 102 -33.18 22.73 3.99
N VAL A 103 -32.29 23.51 3.38
CA VAL A 103 -31.04 23.93 4.00
C VAL A 103 -31.37 24.80 5.23
N ASP A 104 -30.76 24.47 6.36
CA ASP A 104 -30.85 25.23 7.60
C ASP A 104 -29.71 26.24 7.70
N ASN A 105 -28.46 25.74 7.61
CA ASN A 105 -27.25 26.52 7.70
C ASN A 105 -26.17 25.94 6.79
N ILE A 106 -25.26 26.78 6.32
CA ILE A 106 -24.24 26.42 5.35
C ILE A 106 -22.98 27.25 5.58
N GLU A 107 -21.84 26.58 5.56
CA GLU A 107 -20.52 27.21 5.62
C GLU A 107 -19.68 26.63 4.48
N TRP A 108 -19.27 27.49 3.56
CA TRP A 108 -18.34 27.15 2.50
C TRP A 108 -16.96 27.67 2.84
N THR A 109 -15.95 26.82 2.72
CA THR A 109 -14.56 27.24 2.89
C THR A 109 -13.85 27.19 1.55
N SER A 110 -13.41 28.35 1.07
CA SER A 110 -12.27 28.45 0.17
C SER A 110 -11.02 28.77 0.99
N GLN A 111 -9.89 28.19 0.61
CA GLN A 111 -8.63 28.38 1.30
C GLN A 111 -7.53 28.60 0.28
N THR A 112 -6.83 29.72 0.41
CA THR A 112 -5.57 29.97 -0.29
C THR A 112 -4.44 29.83 0.71
N SER A 113 -3.28 29.41 0.22
CA SER A 113 -2.10 29.26 1.06
C SER A 113 -0.84 29.96 0.54
N PRO A 114 -0.85 31.16 -0.09
CA PRO A 114 0.39 31.77 -0.58
C PRO A 114 1.33 32.09 0.59
N PRO A 115 2.67 31.86 0.52
CA PRO A 115 3.50 31.29 -0.56
C PRO A 115 3.64 29.75 -0.55
N THR A 116 2.79 29.04 0.18
CA THR A 116 2.83 27.60 0.46
C THR A 116 1.83 26.81 -0.39
N THR A 117 1.98 25.48 -0.42
CA THR A 117 1.01 24.56 -1.01
C THR A 117 0.46 23.60 0.05
N PHE A 118 -0.68 22.98 -0.20
CA PHE A 118 -1.23 21.94 0.65
C PHE A 118 -0.46 20.63 0.43
N SER A 119 0.10 20.09 1.50
CA SER A 119 0.92 18.87 1.43
C SER A 119 0.09 17.65 1.05
N THR A 120 0.65 16.72 0.28
CA THR A 120 0.01 15.42 -0.02
C THR A 120 -0.14 14.53 1.21
N LYS A 121 0.47 14.90 2.35
CA LYS A 121 0.21 14.32 3.67
C LYS A 121 -1.19 14.62 4.21
N ASN A 122 -1.98 15.45 3.53
CA ASN A 122 -3.36 15.68 3.92
C ASN A 122 -4.33 14.74 3.19
N LYS A 123 -5.41 14.38 3.89
CA LYS A 123 -6.59 13.74 3.33
C LYS A 123 -7.77 14.70 3.35
N PHE A 124 -8.51 14.77 2.24
CA PHE A 124 -9.79 15.46 2.21
C PHE A 124 -10.88 14.49 2.61
N ILE A 125 -11.63 14.84 3.65
CA ILE A 125 -12.57 13.94 4.32
C ILE A 125 -13.97 14.52 4.18
N VAL A 126 -14.93 13.66 3.86
CA VAL A 126 -16.36 13.96 3.90
C VAL A 126 -17.03 13.05 4.91
N VAL A 127 -17.86 13.63 5.78
CA VAL A 127 -18.60 12.91 6.82
C VAL A 127 -20.07 13.28 6.68
N GLY A 128 -20.92 12.29 6.48
CA GLY A 128 -22.31 12.51 6.13
C GLY A 128 -23.01 11.23 5.70
N CYS A 129 -24.34 11.26 5.67
CA CYS A 129 -25.13 10.22 5.00
C CYS A 129 -26.10 10.92 4.06
N ASP A 130 -26.12 10.50 2.79
CA ASP A 130 -26.81 11.24 1.71
C ASP A 130 -26.09 12.54 1.31
N ASP A 131 -24.80 12.67 1.63
CA ASP A 131 -23.96 13.82 1.32
C ASP A 131 -22.80 13.45 0.40
N TYR A 132 -22.35 14.43 -0.37
CA TYR A 132 -21.09 14.38 -1.09
C TYR A 132 -20.45 15.76 -1.10
N ALA A 133 -19.13 15.78 -1.23
CA ALA A 133 -18.39 17.03 -1.36
C ALA A 133 -17.42 16.97 -2.53
N PHE A 134 -17.28 18.10 -3.20
CA PHE A 134 -16.19 18.35 -4.15
C PHE A 134 -15.15 19.27 -3.52
N ILE A 135 -13.89 18.99 -3.85
CA ILE A 135 -12.74 19.87 -3.64
C ILE A 135 -12.23 20.28 -5.01
N GLU A 136 -12.23 21.58 -5.27
CA GLU A 136 -11.90 22.18 -6.56
C GLU A 136 -10.69 23.09 -6.40
N GLY A 137 -9.71 22.99 -7.30
CA GLY A 137 -8.53 23.83 -7.37
C GLY A 137 -8.82 25.25 -7.88
N GLY A 138 -7.79 26.09 -7.94
CA GLY A 138 -7.88 27.46 -8.43
C GLY A 138 -7.71 27.56 -9.95
N GLU A 139 -7.71 28.77 -10.50
CA GLU A 139 -7.54 28.98 -11.95
C GLU A 139 -6.22 28.40 -12.51
N GLU A 140 -5.17 28.30 -11.68
CA GLU A 140 -3.87 27.73 -12.05
C GLU A 140 -3.80 26.19 -11.88
N SER A 141 -4.80 25.57 -11.24
CA SER A 141 -4.88 24.13 -11.03
C SER A 141 -6.27 23.64 -11.43
N ASP A 142 -6.39 23.07 -12.63
CA ASP A 142 -7.63 22.39 -13.09
C ASP A 142 -7.78 21.06 -12.34
N PHE A 143 -7.94 21.14 -11.03
CA PHE A 143 -8.11 20.02 -10.14
C PHE A 143 -9.55 19.98 -9.68
N THR A 144 -10.20 18.84 -9.81
CA THR A 144 -11.48 18.57 -9.16
C THR A 144 -11.45 17.14 -8.66
N SER A 145 -11.77 16.96 -7.39
CA SER A 145 -12.02 15.65 -6.82
C SER A 145 -13.15 15.71 -5.80
N GLY A 146 -13.51 14.58 -5.21
CA GLY A 146 -14.61 14.49 -4.26
C GLY A 146 -14.94 13.06 -3.92
N CYS A 147 -15.76 12.89 -2.89
CA CYS A 147 -16.27 11.58 -2.52
C CYS A 147 -17.62 11.68 -1.81
N PHE A 148 -18.24 10.51 -1.63
CA PHE A 148 -19.57 10.33 -1.05
C PHE A 148 -19.51 9.85 0.40
N GLY A 149 -20.33 10.44 1.26
CA GLY A 149 -20.75 9.86 2.54
C GLY A 149 -22.18 9.34 2.41
N LEU A 150 -22.34 8.04 2.14
CA LEU A 150 -23.66 7.44 1.90
C LEU A 150 -24.00 6.39 2.94
N CYS A 151 -25.22 6.45 3.46
CA CYS A 151 -25.80 5.36 4.21
C CYS A 151 -27.33 5.52 4.22
N ARG A 152 -28.04 4.41 4.44
CA ARG A 152 -29.50 4.44 4.70
C ARG A 152 -29.79 4.48 6.20
N GLU A 153 -29.00 3.75 6.97
CA GLU A 153 -29.15 3.58 8.41
C GLU A 153 -27.83 3.88 9.13
N ALA A 154 -27.91 4.46 10.33
CA ALA A 154 -26.73 4.86 11.11
C ALA A 154 -25.82 3.68 11.47
N HIS A 155 -26.37 2.50 11.74
CA HIS A 155 -25.60 1.32 12.14
C HIS A 155 -24.78 0.69 11.02
N ASN A 156 -25.05 1.06 9.75
CA ASN A 156 -24.22 0.64 8.62
C ASN A 156 -22.88 1.39 8.59
N ALA A 157 -22.80 2.56 9.21
CA ALA A 157 -21.57 3.34 9.36
C ALA A 157 -20.74 2.76 10.52
N LEU A 158 -19.80 1.88 10.19
CA LEU A 158 -18.95 1.21 11.16
C LEU A 158 -17.80 2.11 11.62
N ASP A 159 -17.52 2.06 12.93
CA ASP A 159 -16.41 2.79 13.55
C ASP A 159 -15.05 2.41 12.91
N GLY A 160 -14.20 3.41 12.71
CA GLY A 160 -12.85 3.26 12.16
C GLY A 160 -12.77 3.05 10.64
N LYS A 161 -13.89 2.96 9.91
CA LYS A 161 -13.90 2.78 8.45
C LYS A 161 -14.41 4.04 7.73
N CYS A 162 -13.55 4.73 6.99
CA CYS A 162 -13.91 5.92 6.19
C CYS A 162 -13.81 5.64 4.68
N LEU A 163 -14.58 4.66 4.19
CA LEU A 163 -14.51 4.18 2.79
C LEU A 163 -15.90 4.19 2.11
N GLY A 164 -16.55 5.35 2.08
CA GLY A 164 -17.81 5.61 1.35
C GLY A 164 -19.09 5.49 2.19
N VAL A 165 -19.05 4.72 3.29
CA VAL A 165 -20.22 4.50 4.16
C VAL A 165 -20.19 5.44 5.36
N GLY A 166 -20.99 6.49 5.34
CA GLY A 166 -21.01 7.52 6.40
C GLY A 166 -19.79 8.46 6.43
N CYS A 167 -18.67 8.04 5.84
CA CYS A 167 -17.42 8.78 5.74
C CYS A 167 -16.64 8.33 4.51
N CYS A 168 -15.97 9.26 3.83
CA CYS A 168 -14.99 8.96 2.81
C CYS A 168 -13.79 9.90 2.91
N GLU A 169 -12.63 9.41 2.48
CA GLU A 169 -11.41 10.18 2.37
C GLU A 169 -10.80 10.02 0.98
N ILE A 170 -10.17 11.09 0.49
CA ILE A 170 -9.44 11.11 -0.79
C ILE A 170 -8.11 11.83 -0.63
N SER A 171 -7.16 11.50 -1.50
CA SER A 171 -5.88 12.19 -1.61
C SER A 171 -6.02 13.50 -2.37
N ILE A 172 -5.10 14.44 -2.14
CA ILE A 172 -4.97 15.67 -2.93
C ILE A 172 -3.69 15.62 -3.79
N PRO A 173 -3.66 16.31 -4.95
CA PRO A 173 -2.48 16.35 -5.79
C PRO A 173 -1.39 17.24 -5.18
N LYS A 174 -0.14 17.03 -5.62
CA LYS A 174 0.96 17.95 -5.34
C LYS A 174 0.68 19.32 -5.95
N GLY A 175 1.16 20.38 -5.29
CA GLY A 175 1.11 21.75 -5.83
C GLY A 175 -0.24 22.47 -5.69
N LEU A 176 -1.21 21.87 -5.00
CA LEU A 176 -2.48 22.52 -4.70
C LEU A 176 -2.25 23.74 -3.79
N SER A 177 -2.39 24.96 -4.32
CA SER A 177 -2.15 26.22 -3.58
C SER A 177 -3.45 26.91 -3.12
N TYR A 178 -4.56 26.54 -3.76
CA TYR A 178 -5.90 26.98 -3.47
C TYR A 178 -6.86 25.81 -3.60
N TYR A 179 -7.86 25.78 -2.73
CA TYR A 179 -9.02 24.94 -2.97
C TYR A 179 -10.33 25.60 -2.52
N ASN A 180 -11.42 25.18 -3.14
CA ASN A 180 -12.79 25.47 -2.75
C ASN A 180 -13.53 24.17 -2.45
N VAL A 181 -14.38 24.19 -1.42
CA VAL A 181 -15.16 23.02 -1.01
C VAL A 181 -16.64 23.27 -1.22
N THR A 182 -17.29 22.35 -1.93
CA THR A 182 -18.73 22.39 -2.19
C THR A 182 -19.39 21.10 -1.69
N LEU A 183 -20.31 21.19 -0.73
CA LEU A 183 -21.15 20.08 -0.26
C LEU A 183 -22.54 20.10 -0.87
N ARG A 184 -23.06 18.92 -1.18
CA ARG A 184 -24.39 18.71 -1.72
C ARG A 184 -24.96 17.41 -1.16
N THR A 185 -26.24 17.18 -1.44
CA THR A 185 -26.97 15.98 -1.03
C THR A 185 -27.63 15.34 -2.23
N LEU A 186 -27.73 14.01 -2.25
CA LEU A 186 -28.38 13.28 -3.35
C LEU A 186 -29.90 13.24 -3.20
N ARG A 187 -30.43 13.07 -1.98
CA ARG A 187 -31.88 12.85 -1.71
C ARG A 187 -32.45 13.86 -0.70
N ASN A 188 -31.93 15.08 -0.74
CA ASN A 188 -32.33 16.21 0.12
C ASN A 188 -32.23 15.91 1.62
N HIS A 189 -31.41 14.93 2.02
CA HIS A 189 -31.12 14.60 3.41
C HIS A 189 -32.34 14.19 4.27
N SER A 190 -33.51 14.03 3.64
CA SER A 190 -34.81 13.89 4.30
C SER A 190 -34.96 12.56 5.05
N ARG A 191 -34.36 11.50 4.51
CA ARG A 191 -34.46 10.13 5.06
C ARG A 191 -33.50 9.88 6.22
N VAL A 192 -32.39 10.61 6.27
CA VAL A 192 -31.32 10.41 7.28
C VAL A 192 -31.28 11.51 8.34
N HIS A 193 -32.10 12.57 8.20
CA HIS A 193 -32.18 13.71 9.13
C HIS A 193 -32.34 13.32 10.61
N SER A 194 -32.99 12.18 10.88
CA SER A 194 -33.23 11.68 12.25
C SER A 194 -31.93 11.37 13.02
N PHE A 195 -30.87 10.96 12.31
CA PHE A 195 -29.60 10.56 12.91
C PHE A 195 -28.38 11.32 12.36
N ASN A 196 -28.48 11.94 11.19
CA ASN A 196 -27.48 12.83 10.63
C ASN A 196 -28.15 14.17 10.30
N LYS A 197 -27.69 15.29 10.86
CA LYS A 197 -28.29 16.62 10.61
C LYS A 197 -27.55 17.44 9.56
N CYS A 198 -26.28 17.12 9.34
CA CYS A 198 -25.40 17.90 8.49
C CYS A 198 -24.34 16.99 7.86
N GLY A 199 -24.00 17.31 6.61
CA GLY A 199 -22.75 16.88 6.00
C GLY A 199 -21.61 17.81 6.39
N TYR A 200 -20.40 17.25 6.50
CA TYR A 200 -19.15 17.97 6.78
C TYR A 200 -18.09 17.60 5.75
N ALA A 201 -17.22 18.55 5.42
CA ALA A 201 -16.00 18.25 4.69
C ALA A 201 -14.83 19.14 5.14
N PHE A 202 -13.64 18.56 5.20
CA PHE A 202 -12.45 19.24 5.73
C PHE A 202 -11.17 18.56 5.24
N LEU A 203 -10.07 19.30 5.31
CA LEU A 203 -8.73 18.82 4.94
C LEU A 203 -7.88 18.71 6.22
N VAL A 204 -7.31 17.54 6.49
CA VAL A 204 -6.52 17.26 7.71
C VAL A 204 -5.33 16.36 7.40
N GLU A 205 -4.31 16.39 8.25
CA GLU A 205 -3.17 15.48 8.16
C GLU A 205 -3.62 14.02 8.27
N GLU A 206 -3.04 13.15 7.44
CA GLU A 206 -3.32 11.72 7.38
C GLU A 206 -3.15 11.07 8.77
N GLY A 207 -4.10 10.21 9.14
CA GLY A 207 -4.12 9.53 10.43
C GLY A 207 -4.62 10.37 11.61
N MET A 208 -4.86 11.69 11.46
CA MET A 208 -5.36 12.53 12.55
C MET A 208 -6.87 12.41 12.80
N TYR A 209 -7.64 12.00 11.79
CA TYR A 209 -9.08 11.78 11.91
C TYR A 209 -9.40 10.28 11.90
N GLN A 210 -10.15 9.84 12.90
CA GLN A 210 -10.72 8.51 12.96
C GLN A 210 -12.24 8.63 13.03
N PHE A 211 -12.93 8.04 12.06
CA PHE A 211 -14.38 8.08 12.00
C PHE A 211 -15.01 7.29 13.14
N GLY A 212 -15.83 7.94 13.96
CA GLY A 212 -16.56 7.33 15.08
C GLY A 212 -17.90 6.68 14.68
N GLY A 213 -18.07 6.33 13.40
CA GLY A 213 -19.27 5.69 12.88
C GLY A 213 -20.53 6.48 13.19
N ALA A 214 -21.53 5.80 13.75
CA ALA A 214 -22.80 6.42 14.14
C ALA A 214 -22.61 7.58 15.13
N THR A 215 -21.61 7.53 16.02
CA THR A 215 -21.36 8.59 17.02
C THR A 215 -21.08 9.95 16.38
N ASP A 216 -20.31 9.95 15.30
CA ASP A 216 -19.99 11.17 14.55
C ASP A 216 -21.21 11.72 13.81
N LEU A 217 -22.05 10.83 13.26
CA LEU A 217 -23.29 11.21 12.57
C LEU A 217 -24.31 11.85 13.53
N PHE A 218 -24.43 11.31 14.75
CA PHE A 218 -25.32 11.82 15.80
C PHE A 218 -24.81 13.10 16.48
N MET A 219 -23.53 13.45 16.31
CA MET A 219 -22.90 14.55 17.03
C MET A 219 -23.55 15.89 16.71
N ARG A 220 -23.63 16.78 17.70
CA ARG A 220 -24.16 18.13 17.47
C ARG A 220 -23.21 18.92 16.58
N PRO A 221 -23.71 19.71 15.61
CA PRO A 221 -22.84 20.36 14.63
C PRO A 221 -21.75 21.26 15.23
N LYS A 222 -22.10 22.04 16.26
CA LYS A 222 -21.13 22.91 16.95
C LYS A 222 -20.05 22.12 17.70
N GLU A 223 -20.38 20.94 18.22
CA GLU A 223 -19.43 20.08 18.94
C GLU A 223 -18.49 19.38 17.95
N PHE A 224 -19.04 18.89 16.83
CA PHE A 224 -18.27 18.28 15.76
C PHE A 224 -17.25 19.26 15.17
N VAL A 225 -17.71 20.42 14.69
CA VAL A 225 -16.82 21.45 14.11
C VAL A 225 -15.74 21.87 15.10
N LYS A 226 -16.12 22.14 16.36
CA LYS A 226 -15.16 22.52 17.40
C LYS A 226 -14.11 21.43 17.65
N ARG A 227 -14.51 20.15 17.67
CA ARG A 227 -13.58 19.02 17.84
C ARG A 227 -12.53 19.04 16.73
N ILE A 228 -12.96 19.07 15.47
CA ILE A 228 -12.05 19.01 14.32
C ILE A 228 -11.11 20.23 14.28
N GLU A 229 -11.65 21.45 14.35
CA GLU A 229 -10.84 22.67 14.22
C GLU A 229 -9.83 22.89 15.37
N SER A 230 -10.09 22.31 16.54
CA SER A 230 -9.21 22.46 17.72
C SER A 230 -8.21 21.33 17.94
N THR A 231 -8.40 20.16 17.32
CA THR A 231 -7.57 18.98 17.59
C THR A 231 -6.82 18.47 16.37
N MET A 232 -7.26 18.80 15.15
CA MET A 232 -6.74 18.20 13.93
C MET A 232 -6.04 19.25 13.08
N PRO A 233 -4.71 19.18 12.94
CA PRO A 233 -3.98 20.05 12.05
C PRO A 233 -4.15 19.61 10.59
N ARG A 234 -3.82 20.53 9.69
CA ARG A 234 -3.46 20.23 8.31
C ARG A 234 -2.04 20.68 8.04
N VAL A 235 -1.39 20.07 7.06
CA VAL A 235 0.01 20.29 6.70
C VAL A 235 0.11 21.19 5.45
N LEU A 236 0.98 22.19 5.49
CA LEU A 236 1.36 22.98 4.33
C LEU A 236 2.83 22.74 4.02
N ASP A 237 3.18 22.64 2.75
CA ASP A 237 4.56 22.64 2.29
C ASP A 237 4.94 24.10 2.00
N TRP A 238 5.93 24.63 2.71
CA TRP A 238 6.37 26.02 2.53
C TRP A 238 7.63 26.08 1.68
N VAL A 239 7.72 27.12 0.85
CA VAL A 239 8.87 27.36 -0.04
C VAL A 239 9.25 28.83 -0.03
N ILE A 240 10.45 29.15 -0.50
CA ILE A 240 10.75 30.49 -0.99
C ILE A 240 10.28 30.54 -2.45
N PRO A 241 9.24 31.33 -2.79
CA PRO A 241 8.74 31.45 -4.15
C PRO A 241 9.82 31.93 -5.10
N SER A 242 9.93 31.26 -6.25
CA SER A 242 10.92 31.61 -7.26
C SER A 242 10.45 31.18 -8.66
N ASN A 243 10.67 32.06 -9.63
CA ASN A 243 10.47 31.74 -11.05
C ASN A 243 11.69 31.02 -11.67
N VAL A 244 12.78 30.86 -10.90
CA VAL A 244 13.99 30.16 -11.31
C VAL A 244 14.23 28.95 -10.42
N THR A 245 14.76 27.89 -11.01
CA THR A 245 15.21 26.71 -10.28
C THR A 245 16.54 26.96 -9.59
N CYS A 246 16.91 26.08 -8.66
CA CYS A 246 18.22 26.08 -7.99
C CYS A 246 19.42 25.93 -8.95
N ALA A 247 19.19 25.74 -10.25
CA ALA A 247 20.24 25.80 -11.28
C ALA A 247 20.76 27.23 -11.53
N ALA A 248 20.01 28.26 -11.14
CA ALA A 248 20.46 29.65 -11.14
C ALA A 248 21.15 29.99 -9.80
N GLU A 249 22.01 31.02 -9.76
CA GLU A 249 22.55 31.52 -8.48
C GLU A 249 21.42 32.08 -7.61
N VAL A 250 21.15 31.39 -6.51
CA VAL A 250 20.15 31.76 -5.51
C VAL A 250 20.85 32.43 -4.32
N ASN A 251 20.42 33.63 -3.95
CA ASN A 251 21.12 34.46 -2.96
C ASN A 251 20.65 34.18 -1.52
N GLU A 252 19.53 33.51 -1.33
CA GLU A 252 18.86 33.32 -0.05
C GLU A 252 19.49 32.22 0.80
N CYS A 253 20.11 31.21 0.17
CA CYS A 253 20.88 30.18 0.87
C CYS A 253 22.25 30.74 1.29
N LYS A 254 22.58 30.66 2.58
CA LYS A 254 23.75 31.33 3.18
C LYS A 254 24.74 30.34 3.79
N GLY A 255 26.02 30.71 3.77
CA GLY A 255 27.09 29.91 4.39
C GLY A 255 27.28 28.55 3.71
N ASN A 256 27.41 27.48 4.51
CA ASN A 256 27.60 26.11 4.03
C ASN A 256 26.25 25.41 3.77
N SER A 257 25.47 25.95 2.83
CA SER A 257 24.16 25.40 2.45
C SER A 257 23.97 25.35 0.94
N SER A 258 23.12 24.44 0.49
CA SER A 258 22.69 24.26 -0.90
C SER A 258 21.19 24.55 -1.07
N CYS A 259 20.83 24.95 -2.29
CA CYS A 259 19.44 25.12 -2.72
C CYS A 259 18.84 23.78 -3.16
N HIS A 260 17.58 23.54 -2.82
CA HIS A 260 16.81 22.36 -3.20
C HIS A 260 15.44 22.77 -3.75
N ASP A 261 15.20 22.48 -5.03
CA ASP A 261 13.91 22.73 -5.68
C ASP A 261 12.82 21.85 -5.06
N VAL A 262 11.62 22.43 -4.87
CA VAL A 262 10.45 21.70 -4.35
C VAL A 262 9.50 21.39 -5.50
N GLU A 263 9.32 20.10 -5.79
CA GLU A 263 8.40 19.63 -6.82
C GLU A 263 6.97 20.16 -6.58
N GLY A 264 6.37 20.78 -7.60
CA GLY A 264 5.00 21.30 -7.54
C GLY A 264 4.81 22.55 -6.69
N GLY A 265 5.83 23.02 -5.96
CA GLY A 265 5.74 24.17 -5.05
C GLY A 265 6.08 25.53 -5.67
N GLY A 266 6.60 25.58 -6.91
CA GLY A 266 6.98 26.84 -7.56
C GLY A 266 8.08 27.62 -6.82
N GLY A 267 8.96 26.91 -6.11
CA GLY A 267 10.00 27.50 -5.26
C GLY A 267 11.01 26.48 -4.76
N TYR A 268 11.85 26.91 -3.83
CA TYR A 268 12.93 26.10 -3.26
C TYR A 268 13.03 26.26 -1.74
N HIS A 269 13.80 25.37 -1.11
CA HIS A 269 14.30 25.53 0.26
C HIS A 269 15.83 25.46 0.26
N CYS A 270 16.44 25.91 1.36
CA CYS A 270 17.88 25.79 1.56
C CYS A 270 18.13 24.68 2.58
N LYS A 271 19.20 23.92 2.41
CA LYS A 271 19.62 22.85 3.32
C LYS A 271 21.11 22.97 3.59
N CYS A 272 21.53 22.78 4.85
CA CYS A 272 22.96 22.74 5.15
C CYS A 272 23.64 21.57 4.40
N HIS A 273 24.90 21.78 4.02
CA HIS A 273 25.73 20.72 3.46
C HIS A 273 25.90 19.57 4.46
N GLU A 274 26.22 18.39 3.95
CA GLU A 274 26.51 17.23 4.79
C GLU A 274 27.64 17.53 5.80
N GLY A 275 27.43 17.17 7.07
CA GLY A 275 28.34 17.50 8.18
C GLY A 275 28.15 18.89 8.80
N TYR A 276 27.17 19.67 8.34
CA TYR A 276 26.78 20.96 8.91
C TYR A 276 25.35 20.90 9.44
N GLU A 277 25.11 21.53 10.60
CA GLU A 277 23.79 21.66 11.21
C GLU A 277 23.46 23.13 11.51
N GLY A 278 22.18 23.45 11.59
CA GLY A 278 21.68 24.78 11.93
C GLY A 278 20.91 25.43 10.79
N ASN A 279 20.78 26.76 10.80
CA ASN A 279 19.82 27.42 9.91
C ASN A 279 20.46 27.86 8.57
N PRO A 280 20.06 27.30 7.42
CA PRO A 280 20.71 27.57 6.13
C PRO A 280 20.41 28.95 5.52
N TYR A 281 19.58 29.76 6.18
CA TYR A 281 19.21 31.09 5.72
C TYR A 281 19.99 32.20 6.46
N LEU A 282 20.90 31.85 7.38
CA LEU A 282 21.74 32.79 8.14
C LEU A 282 23.21 32.66 7.74
N ASP A 283 23.94 33.77 7.65
CA ASP A 283 25.35 33.81 7.20
C ASP A 283 26.32 32.94 8.03
N GLN A 284 26.01 32.69 9.31
CA GLN A 284 26.73 31.75 10.18
C GLN A 284 25.81 30.68 10.77
N GLY A 285 24.75 30.34 10.04
CA GLY A 285 23.71 29.43 10.52
C GLY A 285 24.04 27.96 10.34
N CYS A 286 24.66 27.56 9.22
CA CYS A 286 25.19 26.20 9.04
C CYS A 286 26.59 26.11 9.67
N GLN A 287 26.64 25.68 10.91
CA GLN A 287 27.89 25.48 11.64
C GLN A 287 28.34 24.04 11.43
N GLY A 288 29.63 23.84 11.16
CA GLY A 288 30.17 22.49 11.07
C GLY A 288 29.89 21.82 12.40
N ALA A 289 29.41 20.58 12.38
CA ALA A 289 29.32 19.78 13.60
C ALA A 289 30.73 19.80 14.22
N GLU A 290 30.96 20.65 15.23
CA GLU A 290 32.29 20.76 15.81
C GLU A 290 32.67 19.35 16.24
N LEU A 291 33.82 18.90 15.76
CA LEU A 291 34.59 17.73 16.19
C LEU A 291 34.77 17.59 17.72
N LYS A 292 34.17 18.47 18.54
CA LYS A 292 34.10 18.35 19.99
C LYS A 292 33.24 17.20 20.49
N PHE A 293 32.21 16.76 19.76
CA PHE A 293 31.34 15.67 20.21
C PHE A 293 31.68 14.30 19.60
N LEU A 294 32.27 14.26 18.39
CA LEU A 294 32.53 13.00 17.69
C LEU A 294 33.69 12.19 18.33
N PHE A 295 34.71 12.85 18.88
CA PHE A 295 35.77 12.16 19.63
C PHE A 295 35.31 11.56 20.96
N LEU A 296 34.14 11.96 21.48
CA LEU A 296 33.61 11.49 22.77
C LEU A 296 32.51 10.43 22.64
N LEU A 297 31.98 10.21 21.43
CA LEU A 297 30.92 9.23 21.14
C LEU A 297 31.36 8.13 20.16
N ASP A 298 32.59 8.20 19.65
CA ASP A 298 33.18 7.13 18.87
C ASP A 298 33.19 5.82 19.67
N ILE A 299 32.52 4.79 19.14
CA ILE A 299 32.48 3.46 19.74
C ILE A 299 33.78 2.78 19.33
N ASP A 300 34.64 2.46 20.29
CA ASP A 300 35.85 1.69 20.00
C ASP A 300 35.48 0.23 19.70
N GLU A 301 35.19 -0.09 18.44
CA GLU A 301 34.72 -1.42 18.04
C GLU A 301 35.80 -2.50 18.28
N CYS A 302 37.07 -2.10 18.36
CA CYS A 302 38.17 -2.99 18.71
C CYS A 302 38.14 -3.46 20.18
N LYS A 303 37.24 -2.93 21.02
CA LYS A 303 37.01 -3.43 22.38
C LYS A 303 35.90 -4.49 22.48
N ASP A 304 35.04 -4.62 21.47
CA ASP A 304 33.94 -5.60 21.46
C ASP A 304 34.00 -6.50 20.22
N HIS A 305 34.88 -7.50 20.30
CA HIS A 305 35.07 -8.50 19.25
C HIS A 305 33.85 -9.41 19.00
N GLY A 306 32.81 -9.37 19.85
CA GLY A 306 31.60 -10.18 19.69
C GLY A 306 30.57 -9.50 18.78
N THR A 307 30.40 -8.20 18.93
CA THR A 307 29.51 -7.37 18.11
C THR A 307 30.18 -6.93 16.80
N TYR A 308 31.50 -6.75 16.82
CA TYR A 308 32.29 -6.26 15.69
C TYR A 308 33.41 -7.27 15.33
N PRO A 309 33.15 -8.19 14.39
CA PRO A 309 34.07 -9.29 14.09
C PRO A 309 35.37 -8.81 13.44
N CYS A 310 36.48 -8.95 14.17
CA CYS A 310 37.82 -8.79 13.63
C CYS A 310 38.74 -9.89 14.16
N TYR A 311 39.25 -10.73 13.25
CA TYR A 311 40.13 -11.86 13.52
C TYR A 311 41.59 -11.56 13.13
N GLY A 312 41.88 -10.31 12.75
CA GLY A 312 43.23 -9.78 12.50
C GLY A 312 43.62 -8.66 13.48
N THR A 313 44.45 -7.72 13.02
CA THR A 313 44.79 -6.49 13.72
C THR A 313 43.67 -5.47 13.52
N CYS A 314 42.96 -5.16 14.60
CA CYS A 314 41.93 -4.13 14.63
C CYS A 314 42.53 -2.74 14.87
N ILE A 315 42.10 -1.76 14.08
CA ILE A 315 42.50 -0.36 14.16
C ILE A 315 41.21 0.47 14.24
N ASN A 316 40.95 1.06 15.40
CA ASN A 316 39.79 1.92 15.60
C ASN A 316 39.91 3.20 14.76
N THR A 317 38.83 3.59 14.10
CA THR A 317 38.73 4.82 13.30
C THR A 317 37.49 5.60 13.71
N ILE A 318 37.38 6.88 13.37
CA ILE A 318 36.22 7.66 13.82
C ILE A 318 34.97 7.18 13.05
N GLY A 319 33.98 6.65 13.76
CA GLY A 319 32.73 6.11 13.25
C GLY A 319 32.81 4.71 12.63
N SER A 320 33.95 4.02 12.75
CA SER A 320 34.16 2.67 12.21
C SER A 320 35.46 2.04 12.71
N TYR A 321 35.77 0.80 12.31
CA TYR A 321 37.08 0.20 12.55
C TYR A 321 37.62 -0.45 11.27
N ASN A 322 38.94 -0.53 11.18
CA ASN A 322 39.62 -1.25 10.12
C ASN A 322 40.23 -2.54 10.68
N CYS A 323 40.00 -3.66 10.01
CA CYS A 323 40.53 -4.96 10.41
C CYS A 323 41.45 -5.50 9.31
N THR A 324 42.70 -5.80 9.66
CA THR A 324 43.75 -6.16 8.70
C THR A 324 44.51 -7.41 9.14
N CYS A 325 44.98 -8.25 8.21
CA CYS A 325 45.76 -9.43 8.59
C CYS A 325 47.11 -9.03 9.20
N PRO A 326 47.62 -9.78 10.20
CA PRO A 326 48.94 -9.53 10.78
C PRO A 326 50.07 -9.64 9.74
N LEU A 327 51.19 -8.97 10.02
CA LEU A 327 52.40 -9.03 9.18
C LEU A 327 52.81 -10.48 8.90
N GLY A 328 52.91 -10.84 7.61
CA GLY A 328 53.21 -12.20 7.15
C GLY A 328 51.99 -13.06 6.80
N PHE A 329 50.78 -12.50 6.90
CA PHE A 329 49.51 -13.15 6.54
C PHE A 329 48.71 -12.30 5.53
N PHE A 330 47.88 -12.94 4.72
CA PHE A 330 47.00 -12.30 3.72
C PHE A 330 45.61 -12.93 3.73
N GLY A 331 44.58 -12.20 3.29
CA GLY A 331 43.19 -12.68 3.22
C GLY A 331 42.21 -11.75 3.94
N HIS A 332 41.02 -12.27 4.28
CA HIS A 332 39.93 -11.48 4.85
C HIS A 332 39.94 -11.55 6.38
N ALA A 333 40.42 -10.47 7.01
CA ALA A 333 40.55 -10.39 8.47
C ALA A 333 39.21 -10.35 9.24
N ASN A 334 38.07 -10.22 8.54
CA ASN A 334 36.72 -10.13 9.14
C ASN A 334 36.05 -11.51 9.29
N ILE A 335 36.69 -12.58 8.81
CA ILE A 335 36.16 -13.95 8.83
C ILE A 335 37.07 -14.82 9.70
N THR A 336 36.49 -15.75 10.47
CA THR A 336 37.24 -16.76 11.21
C THR A 336 38.17 -17.54 10.28
N ASP A 337 39.46 -17.64 10.63
CA ASP A 337 40.52 -18.26 9.81
C ASP A 337 40.74 -17.63 8.42
N GLY A 338 40.27 -16.40 8.20
CA GLY A 338 40.39 -15.71 6.91
C GLY A 338 41.80 -15.18 6.59
N CYS A 339 42.73 -15.15 7.56
CA CYS A 339 44.11 -14.74 7.35
C CYS A 339 45.03 -15.97 7.17
N GLN A 340 45.58 -16.14 5.97
CA GLN A 340 46.47 -17.24 5.59
C GLN A 340 47.95 -16.82 5.59
N PRO A 341 48.89 -17.66 6.03
CA PRO A 341 50.31 -17.33 6.06
C PRO A 341 50.91 -17.24 4.64
N VAL A 342 51.74 -16.23 4.41
CA VAL A 342 52.51 -16.10 3.17
C VAL A 342 53.68 -17.07 3.21
N VAL A 343 53.57 -18.22 2.52
CA VAL A 343 54.68 -19.17 2.38
C VAL A 343 55.56 -18.76 1.20
N VAL A 344 56.75 -18.23 1.48
CA VAL A 344 57.74 -17.91 0.45
C VAL A 344 58.53 -19.17 0.09
N ALA A 345 58.20 -19.82 -1.02
CA ALA A 345 59.00 -20.90 -1.59
C ALA A 345 60.15 -20.30 -2.42
N VAL A 346 61.37 -20.33 -1.88
CA VAL A 346 62.58 -19.94 -2.62
C VAL A 346 63.07 -21.16 -3.42
N ALA A 347 62.78 -21.20 -4.72
CA ALA A 347 63.41 -22.15 -5.63
C ALA A 347 64.75 -21.56 -6.12
N ALA A 348 65.86 -22.05 -5.58
CA ALA A 348 67.19 -21.72 -6.08
C ALA A 348 67.52 -22.59 -7.31
N ALA A 349 67.35 -22.02 -8.51
CA ALA A 349 67.97 -22.56 -9.72
C ALA A 349 69.26 -21.78 -9.95
N GLY A 350 70.40 -22.37 -9.59
CA GLY A 350 71.71 -21.83 -9.91
C GLY A 350 72.16 -22.28 -11.29
N ASP A 351 72.53 -21.32 -12.14
CA ASP A 351 73.42 -21.58 -13.26
C ASP A 351 74.61 -20.60 -13.23
N LYS A 352 75.79 -21.13 -13.53
CA LYS A 352 77.10 -20.47 -13.44
C LYS A 352 77.47 -19.89 -14.80
N ASP A 353 77.17 -18.60 -15.00
CA ASP A 353 78.00 -17.64 -15.75
C ASP A 353 77.11 -16.43 -16.08
N ASP A 354 77.06 -15.46 -15.18
CA ASP A 354 77.19 -14.05 -15.58
C ASP A 354 77.39 -13.18 -14.33
N ARG A 355 78.47 -12.42 -14.29
CA ARG A 355 78.68 -11.36 -13.30
C ARG A 355 78.35 -10.06 -14.00
N ASP A 356 77.06 -9.74 -14.04
CA ASP A 356 76.49 -8.38 -14.05
C ASP A 356 75.08 -8.42 -14.67
N SER A 357 74.08 -8.80 -13.88
CA SER A 357 72.70 -8.39 -14.17
C SER A 357 71.86 -8.33 -12.89
N LYS A 358 71.45 -7.10 -12.61
CA LYS A 358 70.45 -6.68 -11.64
C LYS A 358 69.08 -7.32 -11.96
N PHE A 359 68.41 -7.80 -10.91
CA PHE A 359 66.98 -8.13 -10.81
C PHE A 359 66.42 -9.26 -11.71
N PRO A 360 66.13 -10.45 -11.15
CA PRO A 360 65.03 -11.27 -11.63
C PRO A 360 63.71 -10.68 -11.13
N TRP A 361 62.90 -10.26 -12.09
CA TRP A 361 61.48 -9.93 -11.98
C TRP A 361 60.71 -11.15 -11.43
N ALA A 362 60.13 -11.03 -10.25
CA ALA A 362 59.10 -11.95 -9.79
C ALA A 362 57.75 -11.45 -10.32
N ILE A 363 57.14 -12.19 -11.25
CA ILE A 363 55.75 -11.98 -11.65
C ILE A 363 54.87 -12.59 -10.55
N LEU A 364 54.07 -11.73 -9.91
CA LEU A 364 53.02 -12.13 -8.98
C LEU A 364 51.81 -12.60 -9.82
N MET A 365 51.58 -13.91 -9.93
CA MET A 365 50.33 -14.46 -10.48
C MET A 365 49.44 -14.85 -9.30
N ILE A 366 48.37 -14.09 -9.07
CA ILE A 366 47.32 -14.39 -8.09
C ILE A 366 46.29 -15.30 -8.78
N GLY A 367 45.97 -16.43 -8.15
CA GLY A 367 45.27 -17.57 -8.74
C GLY A 367 43.76 -17.49 -8.83
N ASP A 368 43.14 -16.33 -8.58
CA ASP A 368 41.68 -16.22 -8.46
C ASP A 368 40.96 -15.69 -9.71
N ASP A 369 41.66 -15.43 -10.81
CA ASP A 369 41.06 -15.30 -12.15
C ASP A 369 41.53 -16.43 -13.07
N ARG A 370 41.27 -17.68 -12.65
CA ARG A 370 41.53 -18.86 -13.49
C ARG A 370 40.27 -19.22 -14.29
N PRO A 371 40.19 -18.90 -15.59
CA PRO A 371 39.11 -19.36 -16.44
C PRO A 371 39.13 -20.89 -16.52
N THR A 372 37.94 -21.47 -16.62
CA THR A 372 37.78 -22.93 -16.73
C THR A 372 38.44 -23.44 -18.01
N MET A 373 38.95 -24.68 -18.02
CA MET A 373 39.51 -25.29 -19.25
C MET A 373 38.51 -25.33 -20.42
N ARG A 374 37.22 -25.19 -20.14
CA ARG A 374 36.14 -25.07 -21.13
C ARG A 374 36.10 -23.66 -21.75
N GLU A 375 36.22 -22.60 -20.96
CA GLU A 375 36.34 -21.22 -21.45
C GLU A 375 37.66 -21.02 -22.21
N VAL A 376 38.75 -21.62 -21.72
CA VAL A 376 40.05 -21.63 -22.40
C VAL A 376 39.98 -22.39 -23.73
N ALA A 377 39.24 -23.50 -23.82
CA ALA A 377 39.05 -24.24 -25.07
C ALA A 377 38.19 -23.46 -26.09
N VAL A 378 37.15 -22.76 -25.63
CA VAL A 378 36.29 -21.90 -26.47
C VAL A 378 37.06 -20.70 -27.01
N GLU A 379 37.89 -20.06 -26.17
CA GLU A 379 38.77 -18.98 -26.61
C GLU A 379 39.90 -19.48 -27.52
N LEU A 380 40.51 -20.64 -27.25
CA LEU A 380 41.55 -21.23 -28.12
C LEU A 380 40.99 -21.68 -29.48
N GLU A 381 39.73 -22.12 -29.57
CA GLU A 381 39.05 -22.37 -30.85
C GLU A 381 38.65 -21.08 -31.57
N GLY A 382 38.29 -20.03 -30.83
CA GLY A 382 38.06 -18.68 -31.38
C GLY A 382 39.34 -18.05 -31.95
N LEU A 383 40.48 -18.23 -31.27
CA LEU A 383 41.78 -17.70 -31.66
C LEU A 383 42.47 -18.56 -32.75
N ARG A 384 42.17 -19.86 -32.85
CA ARG A 384 42.58 -20.70 -33.99
C ARG A 384 41.87 -20.35 -35.31
N LYS A 385 40.76 -19.60 -35.28
CA LYS A 385 40.07 -19.10 -36.48
C LYS A 385 40.60 -17.75 -37.00
N PHE A 386 41.59 -17.15 -36.32
CA PHE A 386 42.17 -15.86 -36.71
C PHE A 386 43.64 -15.90 -37.15
N THR A 387 44.26 -17.08 -37.22
CA THR A 387 45.62 -17.24 -37.77
C THR A 387 45.66 -18.16 -38.97
N THR A 388 45.21 -17.66 -40.12
CA THR A 388 45.72 -18.11 -41.43
C THR A 388 45.87 -16.89 -42.33
N HIS A 389 47.09 -16.37 -42.41
CA HIS A 389 47.51 -15.39 -43.42
C HIS A 389 47.72 -16.11 -44.77
N PRO A 390 47.57 -15.42 -45.92
CA PRO A 390 47.36 -16.05 -47.21
C PRO A 390 48.67 -16.24 -47.99
N TRP A 391 49.11 -17.50 -48.13
CA TRP A 391 49.65 -18.04 -49.39
C TRP A 391 49.87 -19.56 -49.29
N ALA A 392 48.88 -20.32 -49.73
CA ALA A 392 49.06 -21.61 -50.38
C ALA A 392 47.74 -21.97 -51.08
N GLN A 393 47.72 -21.81 -52.41
CA GLN A 393 46.72 -22.41 -53.28
C GLN A 393 47.00 -23.92 -53.37
N GLN A 394 45.97 -24.76 -53.31
CA GLN A 394 45.53 -25.64 -54.40
C GLN A 394 44.58 -26.73 -53.88
N GLU A 395 43.47 -26.88 -54.63
CA GLU A 395 42.77 -28.15 -54.92
C GLU A 395 42.05 -28.83 -53.73
N THR A 396 40.85 -29.41 -53.82
CA THR A 396 39.96 -29.79 -54.92
C THR A 396 38.58 -30.16 -54.35
N SER A 397 37.55 -30.01 -55.20
CA SER A 397 36.33 -30.82 -55.38
C SER A 397 35.34 -31.14 -54.24
N ASN A 398 34.08 -30.77 -54.51
CA ASN A 398 32.81 -31.48 -54.33
C ASN A 398 32.81 -32.82 -53.56
N GLU A 399 31.88 -32.96 -52.60
CA GLU A 399 30.86 -34.00 -52.70
C GLU A 399 29.60 -33.70 -51.86
N THR A 400 28.52 -34.30 -52.34
CA THR A 400 27.11 -34.08 -52.05
C THR A 400 26.54 -34.99 -50.95
N ARG A 401 25.48 -34.50 -50.29
CA ARG A 401 24.22 -35.21 -49.90
C ARG A 401 24.08 -35.84 -48.49
N SER A 402 22.96 -35.43 -47.88
CA SER A 402 21.99 -36.19 -47.06
C SER A 402 22.32 -36.63 -45.63
N SER A 403 21.53 -36.05 -44.71
CA SER A 403 20.50 -36.72 -43.89
C SER A 403 20.93 -37.78 -42.89
N THR A 404 20.84 -37.45 -41.59
CA THR A 404 19.97 -38.16 -40.62
C THR A 404 19.80 -37.32 -39.35
N LEU A 405 18.55 -37.29 -38.88
CA LEU A 405 18.09 -36.79 -37.59
C LEU A 405 18.42 -37.80 -36.50
N GLU A 406 18.92 -37.34 -35.35
CA GLU A 406 18.65 -37.96 -34.04
C GLU A 406 18.37 -36.84 -33.03
N VAL A 407 17.15 -36.85 -32.50
CA VAL A 407 16.66 -36.03 -31.39
C VAL A 407 16.48 -36.99 -30.21
N GLU A 408 17.18 -36.74 -29.12
CA GLU A 408 16.99 -37.46 -27.85
C GLU A 408 15.69 -37.03 -27.15
N GLN A 409 14.94 -38.02 -26.66
CA GLN A 409 13.72 -37.90 -25.86
C GLN A 409 14.03 -37.58 -24.39
N PRO A 410 13.07 -37.02 -23.63
CA PRO A 410 12.95 -37.24 -22.19
C PRO A 410 11.71 -38.08 -21.83
N ASP A 411 11.81 -38.71 -20.67
CA ASP A 411 11.04 -39.85 -20.19
C ASP A 411 9.57 -39.59 -19.77
N LEU A 412 8.72 -40.45 -20.34
CA LEU A 412 7.55 -41.18 -19.82
C LEU A 412 6.95 -40.83 -18.43
N TYR A 413 5.68 -40.41 -18.44
CA TYR A 413 4.69 -40.72 -17.40
C TYR A 413 3.50 -41.47 -18.02
N ASP A 414 3.11 -42.59 -17.40
CA ASP A 414 2.08 -43.51 -17.88
C ASP A 414 0.65 -42.93 -17.75
N VAL A 415 -0.10 -43.05 -18.85
CA VAL A 415 -1.55 -42.78 -18.93
C VAL A 415 -2.31 -44.11 -18.92
N PRO A 416 -3.32 -44.33 -18.06
CA PRO A 416 -4.26 -45.41 -18.28
C PRO A 416 -5.41 -44.93 -19.17
N LEU A 417 -5.43 -45.42 -20.42
CA LEU A 417 -6.64 -45.52 -21.23
C LEU A 417 -7.49 -46.68 -20.68
N ILE A 418 -8.73 -46.42 -20.25
CA ILE A 418 -9.76 -47.47 -20.19
C ILE A 418 -11.03 -46.96 -20.86
N GLY A 419 -11.46 -47.75 -21.85
CA GLY A 419 -12.60 -47.49 -22.72
C GLY A 419 -13.95 -47.70 -22.05
N ALA A 420 -14.96 -47.28 -22.81
CA ALA A 420 -16.36 -47.39 -22.47
C ALA A 420 -16.83 -48.84 -22.36
N ASN A 421 -17.82 -49.00 -21.46
CA ASN A 421 -18.89 -49.99 -21.37
C ASN A 421 -18.81 -51.13 -20.33
N THR A 422 -19.85 -51.05 -19.48
CA THR A 422 -20.71 -52.08 -18.90
C THR A 422 -20.48 -52.61 -17.48
N THR A 423 -21.53 -52.34 -16.67
CA THR A 423 -22.19 -53.15 -15.63
C THR A 423 -21.58 -53.27 -14.23
N ASN A 424 -22.33 -52.72 -13.27
CA ASN A 424 -22.52 -53.07 -11.86
C ASN A 424 -21.48 -53.99 -11.19
N ASN A 425 -20.71 -53.44 -10.24
CA ASN A 425 -20.53 -54.09 -8.93
C ASN A 425 -20.07 -53.10 -7.85
N ILE A 426 -20.73 -53.18 -6.70
CA ILE A 426 -20.44 -52.47 -5.46
C ILE A 426 -19.20 -53.10 -4.81
N ARG A 427 -18.12 -52.33 -4.58
CA ARG A 427 -17.33 -52.28 -3.32
C ARG A 427 -16.06 -51.42 -3.45
N GLN A 428 -15.82 -50.67 -2.37
CA GLN A 428 -14.60 -49.99 -1.89
C GLN A 428 -14.41 -48.49 -2.19
N ASN A 429 -14.63 -47.72 -1.11
CA ASN A 429 -14.23 -46.34 -0.81
C ASN A 429 -13.03 -45.78 -1.59
N GLN A 430 -13.33 -45.07 -2.66
CA GLN A 430 -12.54 -43.92 -3.08
C GLN A 430 -13.56 -42.80 -3.32
N VAL A 431 -13.62 -41.82 -2.42
CA VAL A 431 -14.43 -40.62 -2.62
C VAL A 431 -13.80 -39.91 -3.82
N VAL A 432 -14.36 -40.09 -5.01
CA VAL A 432 -13.91 -39.38 -6.20
C VAL A 432 -14.31 -37.94 -6.00
N ILE A 433 -13.36 -37.08 -5.64
CA ILE A 433 -13.61 -35.66 -5.50
C ILE A 433 -13.84 -35.11 -6.91
N PRO A 434 -15.04 -34.58 -7.23
CA PRO A 434 -15.32 -34.12 -8.57
C PRO A 434 -14.42 -32.93 -8.91
N LYS A 435 -13.78 -33.00 -10.08
CA LYS A 435 -12.99 -31.90 -10.64
C LYS A 435 -13.72 -31.31 -11.84
N CYS A 436 -13.66 -29.99 -11.98
CA CYS A 436 -14.08 -29.28 -13.17
C CYS A 436 -12.91 -28.42 -13.65
N GLY A 437 -12.30 -28.80 -14.76
CA GLY A 437 -11.01 -28.23 -15.18
C GLY A 437 -9.95 -28.45 -14.09
N ASN A 438 -9.32 -27.36 -13.64
CA ASN A 438 -8.30 -27.39 -12.58
C ASN A 438 -8.88 -27.22 -11.16
N ILE A 439 -10.19 -27.05 -11.02
CA ILE A 439 -10.83 -26.80 -9.74
C ILE A 439 -11.31 -28.11 -9.14
N THR A 440 -10.89 -28.35 -7.89
CA THR A 440 -11.41 -29.44 -7.07
C THR A 440 -12.66 -28.94 -6.37
N VAL A 441 -13.76 -29.67 -6.45
CA VAL A 441 -15.04 -29.29 -5.83
C VAL A 441 -15.21 -30.08 -4.53
N PRO A 442 -14.93 -29.47 -3.36
CA PRO A 442 -15.10 -30.12 -2.08
C PRO A 442 -16.58 -30.18 -1.67
N TYR A 443 -16.99 -31.27 -1.02
CA TYR A 443 -18.28 -31.34 -0.33
C TYR A 443 -18.30 -30.28 0.80
N PRO A 444 -19.38 -29.50 1.02
CA PRO A 444 -20.78 -29.77 0.66
C PRO A 444 -21.18 -29.43 -0.78
N PHE A 445 -20.30 -28.81 -1.57
CA PHE A 445 -20.54 -28.56 -2.99
C PHE A 445 -20.44 -29.84 -3.80
N GLY A 446 -21.19 -29.92 -4.90
CA GLY A 446 -21.18 -31.10 -5.76
C GLY A 446 -21.63 -30.78 -7.18
N ILE A 447 -21.26 -31.66 -8.12
CA ILE A 447 -21.68 -31.60 -9.53
C ILE A 447 -22.54 -32.83 -9.81
N GLY A 448 -23.76 -32.59 -10.30
CA GLY A 448 -24.71 -33.67 -10.63
C GLY A 448 -25.69 -34.01 -9.51
N THR A 449 -26.54 -34.99 -9.75
CA THR A 449 -27.62 -35.38 -8.84
C THR A 449 -27.07 -36.08 -7.60
N ASP A 450 -27.50 -35.64 -6.42
CA ASP A 450 -27.16 -36.21 -5.10
C ASP A 450 -25.66 -36.18 -4.74
N CYS A 451 -24.88 -35.33 -5.41
CA CYS A 451 -23.44 -35.14 -5.14
C CYS A 451 -23.14 -33.98 -4.17
N SER A 452 -24.12 -33.14 -3.87
CA SER A 452 -24.02 -31.98 -2.97
C SER A 452 -24.84 -32.20 -1.69
N LEU A 453 -24.63 -31.38 -0.66
CA LEU A 453 -25.40 -31.46 0.59
C LEU A 453 -26.91 -31.31 0.36
N ASN A 454 -27.29 -30.33 -0.46
CA ASN A 454 -28.63 -30.14 -0.97
C ASN A 454 -28.57 -29.35 -2.30
N HIS A 455 -29.73 -29.01 -2.87
CA HIS A 455 -29.82 -28.29 -4.14
C HIS A 455 -29.15 -26.91 -4.14
N SER A 456 -29.02 -26.22 -3.00
CA SER A 456 -28.36 -24.92 -2.89
C SER A 456 -26.84 -24.99 -3.04
N PHE A 457 -26.26 -26.18 -2.88
CA PHE A 457 -24.83 -26.45 -3.03
C PHE A 457 -24.47 -27.10 -4.39
N ASN A 458 -25.44 -27.18 -5.31
CA ASN A 458 -25.22 -27.80 -6.61
C ASN A 458 -24.52 -26.83 -7.57
N LEU A 459 -23.44 -27.29 -8.21
CA LEU A 459 -22.63 -26.54 -9.17
C LEU A 459 -22.70 -27.19 -10.55
N THR A 460 -22.54 -26.38 -11.59
CA THR A 460 -22.56 -26.84 -12.99
C THR A 460 -21.15 -26.81 -13.57
N CYS A 461 -20.68 -27.91 -14.13
CA CYS A 461 -19.45 -27.92 -14.93
C CYS A 461 -19.80 -27.81 -16.41
N ASN A 462 -19.53 -26.67 -17.04
CA ASN A 462 -19.72 -26.50 -18.47
C ASN A 462 -18.51 -27.05 -19.24
N THR A 463 -18.73 -28.15 -19.96
CA THR A 463 -17.73 -28.83 -20.80
C THR A 463 -17.94 -28.58 -22.29
N SER A 464 -18.94 -27.77 -22.68
CA SER A 464 -19.46 -27.74 -24.05
C SER A 464 -18.90 -26.62 -24.93
N SER A 465 -18.09 -25.68 -24.40
CA SER A 465 -17.64 -24.51 -25.18
C SER A 465 -16.29 -23.89 -24.78
N ASP A 466 -15.67 -24.31 -23.68
CA ASP A 466 -14.43 -23.72 -23.17
C ASP A 466 -13.38 -24.80 -22.91
N GLU A 467 -12.22 -24.70 -23.54
CA GLU A 467 -11.00 -25.40 -23.11
C GLU A 467 -10.18 -24.42 -22.26
N PRO A 468 -10.02 -24.64 -20.93
CA PRO A 468 -10.51 -25.75 -20.11
C PRO A 468 -11.97 -25.59 -19.61
N PRO A 469 -12.63 -26.68 -19.14
CA PRO A 469 -13.99 -26.65 -18.59
C PRO A 469 -14.16 -25.63 -17.46
N LYS A 470 -15.32 -24.96 -17.43
CA LYS A 470 -15.62 -23.88 -16.45
C LYS A 470 -16.63 -24.34 -15.40
N LEU A 471 -16.30 -24.09 -14.14
CA LEU A 471 -17.20 -24.34 -13.01
C LEU A 471 -18.12 -23.14 -12.79
N LEU A 472 -19.43 -23.38 -12.71
CA LEU A 472 -20.44 -22.34 -12.68
C LEU A 472 -21.36 -22.46 -11.47
N PHE A 473 -21.71 -21.32 -10.89
CA PHE A 473 -22.86 -21.15 -10.00
C PHE A 473 -23.90 -20.27 -10.72
N GLY A 474 -25.01 -20.88 -11.16
CA GLY A 474 -25.91 -20.24 -12.12
C GLY A 474 -25.16 -19.88 -13.41
N GLU A 475 -25.01 -18.59 -13.69
CA GLU A 475 -24.25 -18.06 -14.82
C GLU A 475 -22.84 -17.55 -14.44
N LEU A 476 -22.50 -17.56 -13.14
CA LEU A 476 -21.24 -16.99 -12.64
C LEU A 476 -20.12 -18.01 -12.67
N HIS A 477 -18.96 -17.61 -13.19
CA HIS A 477 -17.77 -18.46 -13.29
C HIS A 477 -17.00 -18.46 -11.97
N ILE A 478 -16.89 -19.63 -11.34
CA ILE A 478 -16.08 -19.87 -10.16
C ILE A 478 -14.66 -20.20 -10.61
N TYR A 479 -13.65 -19.51 -10.06
CA TYR A 479 -12.24 -19.82 -10.33
C TYR A 479 -11.54 -20.53 -9.18
N ASN A 480 -12.06 -20.41 -7.95
CA ASN A 480 -11.49 -21.09 -6.79
C ASN A 480 -12.56 -21.34 -5.71
N ILE A 481 -12.43 -22.46 -5.01
CA ILE A 481 -13.24 -22.82 -3.85
C ILE A 481 -12.27 -23.12 -2.70
N SER A 482 -12.54 -22.51 -1.55
CA SER A 482 -11.89 -22.78 -0.28
C SER A 482 -12.91 -23.25 0.75
N ASP A 483 -12.47 -23.61 1.95
CA ASP A 483 -13.35 -24.11 3.00
C ASP A 483 -14.38 -23.07 3.46
N SER A 484 -14.06 -21.78 3.37
CA SER A 484 -14.91 -20.69 3.84
C SER A 484 -15.46 -19.80 2.72
N GLU A 485 -14.78 -19.74 1.58
CA GLU A 485 -15.01 -18.73 0.56
C GLU A 485 -15.00 -19.33 -0.83
N LEU A 486 -15.89 -18.83 -1.69
CA LEU A 486 -15.84 -19.04 -3.13
C LEU A 486 -15.32 -17.77 -3.76
N ARG A 487 -14.56 -17.93 -4.83
CA ARG A 487 -14.11 -16.79 -5.60
C ARG A 487 -14.58 -16.94 -7.04
N LEU A 488 -15.28 -15.91 -7.53
CA LEU A 488 -15.98 -15.94 -8.81
C LEU A 488 -15.84 -14.62 -9.57
N PHE A 489 -16.09 -14.64 -10.88
CA PHE A 489 -16.16 -13.43 -11.70
C PHE A 489 -17.59 -12.92 -11.82
N THR A 490 -17.75 -11.61 -11.67
CA THR A 490 -19.04 -10.92 -11.64
C THR A 490 -19.31 -10.13 -12.92
N ARG A 491 -20.53 -9.59 -13.02
CA ARG A 491 -20.92 -8.60 -14.02
C ARG A 491 -20.39 -7.24 -13.60
N ILE A 492 -19.99 -6.44 -14.59
CA ILE A 492 -19.50 -5.08 -14.42
C ILE A 492 -20.53 -4.10 -14.99
N SER A 493 -20.65 -2.92 -14.39
CA SER A 493 -21.39 -1.81 -14.99
C SER A 493 -20.43 -0.88 -15.72
N TYR A 494 -20.90 -0.26 -16.79
CA TYR A 494 -20.14 0.75 -17.51
C TYR A 494 -21.06 1.71 -18.25
N SER A 495 -20.54 2.90 -18.53
CA SER A 495 -21.16 3.87 -19.45
C SER A 495 -20.05 4.51 -20.28
N CYS A 496 -20.21 4.49 -21.60
CA CYS A 496 -19.22 4.97 -22.54
C CYS A 496 -19.78 6.08 -23.41
N TYR A 497 -18.92 7.02 -23.76
CA TYR A 497 -19.29 8.29 -24.35
C TYR A 497 -18.55 8.53 -25.67
N ASN A 498 -19.16 9.33 -26.53
CA ASN A 498 -18.51 9.98 -27.66
C ASN A 498 -18.93 11.46 -27.71
N GLU A 499 -18.55 12.16 -28.79
CA GLU A 499 -18.90 13.58 -28.99
C GLU A 499 -20.41 13.89 -28.99
N ILE A 500 -21.26 12.88 -29.20
CA ILE A 500 -22.72 13.00 -29.31
C ILE A 500 -23.40 12.62 -27.97
N GLY A 501 -22.69 11.94 -27.06
CA GLY A 501 -23.19 11.50 -25.76
C GLY A 501 -22.94 10.01 -25.51
N VAL A 502 -23.84 9.34 -24.78
CA VAL A 502 -23.71 7.92 -24.43
C VAL A 502 -23.84 7.06 -25.70
N VAL A 503 -22.87 6.18 -25.91
CA VAL A 503 -22.84 5.23 -27.05
C VAL A 503 -23.06 3.78 -26.65
N ASP A 504 -22.66 3.41 -25.44
CA ASP A 504 -22.76 2.05 -24.94
C ASP A 504 -22.83 2.07 -23.42
N GLU A 505 -23.84 1.41 -22.87
CA GLU A 505 -24.08 1.36 -21.44
C GLU A 505 -24.55 -0.02 -21.02
N HIS A 506 -24.15 -0.43 -19.81
CA HIS A 506 -24.61 -1.67 -19.21
C HIS A 506 -24.73 -1.52 -17.70
N ILE A 507 -25.87 -1.97 -17.18
CA ILE A 507 -26.13 -2.07 -15.75
C ILE A 507 -25.88 -3.52 -15.32
N GLY A 508 -24.78 -3.72 -14.60
CA GLY A 508 -24.44 -4.93 -13.90
C GLY A 508 -25.20 -5.03 -12.57
N TRP A 509 -26.02 -6.06 -12.44
CA TRP A 509 -26.65 -6.45 -11.18
C TRP A 509 -26.40 -7.93 -10.91
N ILE A 510 -26.35 -8.30 -9.63
CA ILE A 510 -26.21 -9.70 -9.19
C ILE A 510 -27.11 -9.96 -8.00
N ASN A 511 -27.79 -11.10 -8.04
CA ASN A 511 -28.53 -11.64 -6.92
C ASN A 511 -27.95 -13.00 -6.55
N LEU A 512 -27.23 -13.07 -5.44
CA LEU A 512 -26.82 -14.32 -4.82
C LEU A 512 -28.03 -14.85 -4.04
N THR A 513 -28.60 -15.96 -4.50
CA THR A 513 -29.76 -16.56 -3.83
C THR A 513 -29.31 -17.53 -2.74
N GLY A 514 -30.09 -17.61 -1.66
CA GLY A 514 -29.96 -18.64 -0.63
C GLY A 514 -28.76 -18.45 0.29
N ILE A 515 -27.75 -19.29 0.12
CA ILE A 515 -26.67 -19.51 1.11
C ILE A 515 -25.48 -18.57 0.97
N PHE A 516 -25.47 -17.68 -0.02
CA PHE A 516 -24.29 -16.90 -0.41
C PHE A 516 -24.44 -15.41 -0.11
N THR A 517 -23.35 -14.79 0.35
CA THR A 517 -23.24 -13.33 0.58
C THR A 517 -21.89 -12.81 0.09
N PHE A 518 -21.83 -11.57 -0.37
CA PHE A 518 -20.57 -10.93 -0.73
C PHE A 518 -19.72 -10.67 0.51
N SER A 519 -18.47 -11.13 0.47
CA SER A 519 -17.54 -10.93 1.58
C SER A 519 -17.15 -9.45 1.72
N VAL A 520 -16.90 -9.00 2.95
CA VAL A 520 -16.36 -7.65 3.22
C VAL A 520 -14.92 -7.46 2.72
N LYS A 521 -14.27 -8.53 2.25
CA LYS A 521 -12.99 -8.51 1.53
C LYS A 521 -13.10 -7.88 0.13
N ASN A 522 -14.31 -7.65 -0.37
CA ASN A 522 -14.49 -6.97 -1.65
C ASN A 522 -14.53 -5.46 -1.47
N LYS A 523 -14.00 -4.74 -2.45
CA LYS A 523 -14.17 -3.30 -2.60
C LYS A 523 -15.02 -3.01 -3.83
N PHE A 524 -15.98 -2.10 -3.67
CA PHE A 524 -16.64 -1.49 -4.81
C PHE A 524 -15.70 -0.47 -5.43
N THR A 525 -15.30 -0.73 -6.67
CA THR A 525 -14.29 0.03 -7.41
C THR A 525 -14.94 0.74 -8.58
N VAL A 526 -14.57 2.01 -8.74
CA VAL A 526 -14.92 2.82 -9.90
C VAL A 526 -13.66 3.24 -10.60
N ILE A 527 -13.64 3.08 -11.92
CA ILE A 527 -12.55 3.50 -12.80
C ILE A 527 -13.16 4.46 -13.80
N GLY A 528 -12.62 5.66 -13.89
CA GLY A 528 -13.14 6.70 -14.74
C GLY A 528 -12.67 8.08 -14.32
N CYS A 529 -12.81 9.02 -15.23
CA CYS A 529 -12.50 10.43 -15.10
C CYS A 529 -13.76 11.19 -15.49
N ASP A 530 -14.31 12.04 -14.61
CA ASP A 530 -15.64 12.63 -14.78
C ASP A 530 -16.79 11.61 -14.59
N ASP A 531 -16.52 10.51 -13.88
CA ASP A 531 -17.42 9.38 -13.68
C ASP A 531 -17.89 9.24 -12.23
N VAL A 532 -19.15 8.87 -12.08
CA VAL A 532 -19.81 8.53 -10.81
C VAL A 532 -20.42 7.15 -10.93
N ALA A 533 -20.24 6.32 -9.91
CA ALA A 533 -21.01 5.10 -9.79
C ALA A 533 -21.64 4.95 -8.41
N LEU A 534 -22.88 4.46 -8.39
CA LEU A 534 -23.64 4.16 -7.18
C LEU A 534 -23.92 2.67 -7.14
N ILE A 535 -23.70 2.06 -5.97
CA ILE A 535 -24.05 0.68 -5.68
C ILE A 535 -25.20 0.67 -4.68
N GLU A 536 -26.29 -0.02 -5.02
CA GLU A 536 -27.41 -0.22 -4.12
C GLU A 536 -27.61 -1.71 -3.82
N GLY A 537 -28.05 -2.00 -2.60
CA GLY A 537 -28.37 -3.35 -2.14
C GLY A 537 -29.67 -3.35 -1.36
N THR A 538 -30.48 -4.39 -1.52
CA THR A 538 -31.83 -4.50 -0.93
C THR A 538 -32.10 -5.81 -0.21
N ASN A 539 -31.33 -6.88 -0.47
CA ASN A 539 -31.46 -8.16 0.21
C ASN A 539 -30.32 -8.36 1.23
N GLY A 540 -30.71 -8.64 2.48
CA GLY A 540 -29.80 -8.80 3.63
C GLY A 540 -29.59 -7.49 4.39
N ALA A 541 -29.20 -6.42 3.69
CA ALA A 541 -29.07 -5.08 4.26
C ALA A 541 -29.49 -4.02 3.23
N ASP A 542 -30.35 -3.08 3.64
CA ASP A 542 -30.67 -1.88 2.85
C ASP A 542 -29.42 -1.00 2.77
N PHE A 543 -28.77 -1.02 1.60
CA PHE A 543 -27.44 -0.46 1.40
C PHE A 543 -27.42 0.51 0.23
N THR A 544 -26.67 1.59 0.38
CA THR A 544 -26.31 2.48 -0.71
C THR A 544 -24.92 3.01 -0.42
N SER A 545 -24.03 2.88 -1.39
CA SER A 545 -22.72 3.51 -1.42
C SER A 545 -22.47 4.06 -2.81
N GLY A 546 -21.36 4.75 -2.99
CA GLY A 546 -21.01 5.37 -4.24
C GLY A 546 -19.61 5.92 -4.21
N CYS A 547 -19.07 6.15 -5.39
CA CYS A 547 -17.70 6.55 -5.56
C CYS A 547 -17.56 7.46 -6.79
N LEU A 548 -16.59 8.38 -6.73
CA LEU A 548 -16.29 9.36 -7.77
C LEU A 548 -14.88 9.14 -8.33
N GLY A 549 -14.79 8.93 -9.64
CA GLY A 549 -13.53 8.96 -10.37
C GLY A 549 -13.41 10.30 -11.10
N LEU A 550 -12.67 11.25 -10.53
CA LEU A 550 -12.59 12.61 -11.05
C LEU A 550 -11.15 12.98 -11.41
N CYS A 551 -11.00 13.66 -12.53
CA CYS A 551 -9.77 14.29 -12.96
C CYS A 551 -10.11 15.26 -14.10
N SER A 552 -9.20 16.18 -14.40
CA SER A 552 -9.32 17.07 -15.55
C SER A 552 -8.30 16.73 -16.64
N ASN A 553 -7.08 16.33 -16.27
CA ASN A 553 -6.02 15.98 -17.21
C ASN A 553 -5.48 14.57 -16.97
N ALA A 554 -4.99 13.95 -18.04
CA ALA A 554 -4.29 12.67 -17.98
C ALA A 554 -3.04 12.73 -17.07
N SER A 555 -2.29 13.83 -17.09
CA SER A 555 -1.07 14.00 -16.28
C SER A 555 -1.30 13.88 -14.77
N ASP A 556 -2.52 14.14 -14.33
CA ASP A 556 -2.85 14.24 -12.91
C ASP A 556 -3.28 12.88 -12.34
N VAL A 557 -3.44 11.86 -13.20
CA VAL A 557 -3.91 10.53 -12.82
C VAL A 557 -2.74 9.68 -12.32
N PRO A 558 -2.67 9.40 -11.00
CA PRO A 558 -1.58 8.61 -10.44
C PRO A 558 -1.69 7.14 -10.85
N LYS A 559 -0.54 6.46 -10.90
CA LYS A 559 -0.46 5.01 -11.09
C LYS A 559 -0.31 4.32 -9.74
N GLY A 560 -1.01 3.20 -9.55
CA GLY A 560 -1.01 2.40 -8.32
C GLY A 560 -1.95 2.90 -7.22
N GLU A 561 -2.33 4.18 -7.22
CA GLU A 561 -3.24 4.75 -6.22
C GLU A 561 -4.69 4.81 -6.72
N CYS A 562 -5.64 4.36 -5.89
CA CYS A 562 -7.07 4.41 -6.19
C CYS A 562 -7.83 5.20 -5.11
N SER A 563 -7.59 6.51 -5.08
CA SER A 563 -7.96 7.41 -3.97
C SER A 563 -8.77 8.64 -4.40
N GLY A 564 -9.62 8.51 -5.43
CA GLY A 564 -10.53 9.57 -5.91
C GLY A 564 -10.10 10.27 -7.21
N ILE A 565 -8.87 10.01 -7.69
CA ILE A 565 -8.34 10.57 -8.94
C ILE A 565 -8.24 9.48 -9.99
N GLY A 566 -9.13 9.48 -10.98
CA GLY A 566 -9.21 8.43 -12.03
C GLY A 566 -9.70 7.05 -11.55
N CYS A 567 -9.58 6.76 -10.26
CA CYS A 567 -10.01 5.53 -9.62
C CYS A 567 -10.41 5.80 -8.18
N CYS A 568 -11.45 5.11 -7.70
CA CYS A 568 -11.81 5.16 -6.30
C CYS A 568 -12.43 3.86 -5.80
N GLN A 569 -12.28 3.59 -4.49
CA GLN A 569 -12.81 2.38 -3.84
C GLN A 569 -13.65 2.71 -2.61
N THR A 570 -14.70 1.91 -2.41
CA THR A 570 -15.52 1.94 -1.20
C THR A 570 -15.78 0.55 -0.66
N SER A 571 -16.08 0.44 0.63
CA SER A 571 -16.39 -0.83 1.28
C SER A 571 -17.87 -1.19 1.10
N ILE A 572 -18.17 -2.48 1.18
CA ILE A 572 -19.53 -3.02 1.23
C ILE A 572 -19.88 -3.52 2.64
N PRO A 573 -21.18 -3.51 3.03
CA PRO A 573 -21.61 -3.99 4.33
C PRO A 573 -21.63 -5.52 4.37
N LYS A 574 -21.68 -6.05 5.59
CA LYS A 574 -21.90 -7.48 5.85
C LYS A 574 -23.29 -7.92 5.38
N GLY A 575 -23.41 -9.17 4.95
CA GLY A 575 -24.70 -9.78 4.59
C GLY A 575 -25.29 -9.32 3.24
N LEU A 576 -24.56 -8.52 2.45
CA LEU A 576 -25.01 -8.11 1.12
C LEU A 576 -25.13 -9.35 0.22
N SER A 577 -26.34 -9.65 -0.28
CA SER A 577 -26.59 -10.78 -1.19
C SER A 577 -27.07 -10.35 -2.57
N TYR A 578 -27.67 -9.16 -2.66
CA TYR A 578 -28.05 -8.52 -3.92
C TYR A 578 -27.42 -7.15 -4.03
N TYR A 579 -26.91 -6.83 -5.22
CA TYR A 579 -26.59 -5.46 -5.56
C TYR A 579 -26.86 -5.15 -7.03
N ASP A 580 -27.06 -3.88 -7.32
CA ASP A 580 -26.99 -3.29 -8.66
C ASP A 580 -26.06 -2.08 -8.67
N VAL A 581 -25.38 -1.87 -9.79
CA VAL A 581 -24.46 -0.75 -9.96
C VAL A 581 -24.92 0.12 -11.12
N THR A 582 -25.11 1.40 -10.85
CA THR A 582 -25.34 2.43 -11.87
C THR A 582 -24.07 3.24 -12.07
N VAL A 583 -23.71 3.50 -13.32
CA VAL A 583 -22.55 4.31 -13.70
C VAL A 583 -23.05 5.45 -14.57
N GLY A 584 -22.52 6.64 -14.37
CA GLY A 584 -22.78 7.80 -15.21
C GLY A 584 -21.64 8.80 -15.13
N SER A 585 -21.82 9.93 -15.80
CA SER A 585 -20.82 11.00 -15.88
C SER A 585 -21.42 12.33 -15.47
N LEU A 586 -20.61 13.20 -14.84
CA LEU A 586 -21.05 14.53 -14.44
C LEU A 586 -21.16 15.50 -15.62
N ASN A 587 -20.23 15.41 -16.59
CA ASN A 587 -20.16 16.30 -17.74
C ASN A 587 -20.17 15.55 -19.09
N ASN A 588 -20.69 14.31 -19.11
CA ASN A 588 -20.75 13.43 -20.29
C ASN A 588 -19.40 13.29 -21.01
N HIS A 589 -18.31 13.20 -20.24
CA HIS A 589 -16.93 13.11 -20.72
C HIS A 589 -16.47 14.27 -21.62
N SER A 590 -17.21 15.37 -21.68
CA SER A 590 -16.97 16.49 -22.62
C SER A 590 -15.57 17.09 -22.55
N LYS A 591 -14.86 16.94 -21.42
CA LYS A 591 -13.49 17.44 -21.22
C LYS A 591 -12.41 16.36 -21.20
N VAL A 592 -12.78 15.08 -21.11
CA VAL A 592 -11.85 13.97 -20.82
C VAL A 592 -11.88 12.89 -21.89
N LEU A 593 -12.78 13.00 -22.89
CA LEU A 593 -12.97 12.04 -23.97
C LEU A 593 -11.66 11.69 -24.72
N SER A 594 -10.68 12.59 -24.74
CA SER A 594 -9.38 12.37 -25.37
C SER A 594 -8.53 11.27 -24.72
N PHE A 595 -8.79 10.92 -23.46
CA PHE A 595 -8.05 9.89 -22.72
C PHE A 595 -8.91 9.01 -21.79
N ASN A 596 -10.23 9.25 -21.71
CA ASN A 596 -11.20 8.42 -21.01
C ASN A 596 -12.50 8.36 -21.82
N GLU A 597 -12.80 7.21 -22.43
CA GLU A 597 -14.04 7.00 -23.18
C GLU A 597 -15.17 6.39 -22.32
N CYS A 598 -14.82 5.76 -21.19
CA CYS A 598 -15.73 4.89 -20.45
C CYS A 598 -15.51 4.95 -18.94
N GLY A 599 -16.60 5.11 -18.20
CA GLY A 599 -16.65 4.82 -16.78
C GLY A 599 -17.00 3.36 -16.51
N TYR A 600 -16.43 2.79 -15.43
CA TYR A 600 -16.68 1.41 -14.98
C TYR A 600 -17.01 1.37 -13.49
N GLY A 601 -17.91 0.49 -13.09
CA GLY A 601 -18.24 0.21 -11.69
C GLY A 601 -18.41 -1.29 -11.44
N PHE A 602 -17.67 -1.85 -10.48
CA PHE A 602 -17.68 -3.29 -10.20
C PHE A 602 -17.15 -3.63 -8.79
N LEU A 603 -17.40 -4.85 -8.32
CA LEU A 603 -16.77 -5.40 -7.11
C LEU A 603 -15.50 -6.17 -7.46
N VAL A 604 -14.48 -6.07 -6.61
CA VAL A 604 -13.23 -6.84 -6.73
C VAL A 604 -12.65 -7.15 -5.34
N GLU A 605 -11.99 -8.30 -5.21
CA GLU A 605 -11.24 -8.71 -4.02
C GLU A 605 -10.10 -7.71 -3.72
N GLU A 606 -10.05 -7.20 -2.49
CA GLU A 606 -9.01 -6.29 -2.02
C GLU A 606 -7.61 -6.86 -2.26
N GLY A 607 -6.71 -6.05 -2.82
CA GLY A 607 -5.32 -6.44 -3.13
C GLY A 607 -5.13 -7.23 -4.43
N THR A 608 -6.19 -7.59 -5.16
CA THR A 608 -6.06 -8.29 -6.46
C THR A 608 -6.02 -7.35 -7.66
N PHE A 609 -6.33 -6.07 -7.45
CA PHE A 609 -6.36 -5.03 -8.47
C PHE A 609 -5.43 -3.88 -8.10
N GLU A 610 -4.61 -3.45 -9.06
CA GLU A 610 -3.78 -2.26 -9.00
C GLU A 610 -4.15 -1.36 -10.18
N PHE A 611 -4.39 -0.07 -9.90
CA PHE A 611 -4.82 0.88 -10.91
C PHE A 611 -3.65 1.28 -11.83
N GLY A 612 -3.80 1.07 -13.13
CA GLY A 612 -2.80 1.39 -14.14
C GLY A 612 -2.64 2.88 -14.45
N GLY A 613 -3.42 3.76 -13.82
CA GLY A 613 -3.44 5.19 -14.11
C GLY A 613 -4.11 5.48 -15.45
N VAL A 614 -3.54 6.42 -16.22
CA VAL A 614 -4.03 6.77 -17.57
C VAL A 614 -4.06 5.57 -18.52
N ASP A 615 -3.17 4.59 -18.34
CA ASP A 615 -3.12 3.40 -19.19
C ASP A 615 -4.44 2.60 -19.13
N ASP A 616 -5.08 2.54 -17.96
CA ASP A 616 -6.37 1.85 -17.79
C ASP A 616 -7.55 2.71 -18.28
N LEU A 617 -7.47 4.05 -18.17
CA LEU A 617 -8.52 4.97 -18.67
C LEU A 617 -8.55 5.08 -20.20
N SER A 618 -7.38 5.06 -20.83
CA SER A 618 -7.21 5.17 -22.28
C SER A 618 -7.21 3.84 -23.01
N ALA A 619 -7.40 2.73 -22.28
CA ALA A 619 -7.45 1.40 -22.85
C ALA A 619 -8.67 1.22 -23.77
N ASP A 620 -8.52 0.41 -24.82
CA ASP A 620 -9.64 -0.02 -25.64
C ASP A 620 -10.71 -0.68 -24.76
N TYR A 621 -11.90 -0.07 -24.74
CA TYR A 621 -12.93 -0.41 -23.75
C TYR A 621 -13.41 -1.86 -23.88
N VAL A 622 -13.39 -2.44 -25.08
CA VAL A 622 -13.81 -3.83 -25.32
C VAL A 622 -12.84 -4.79 -24.65
N ASN A 623 -11.54 -4.60 -24.89
CA ASN A 623 -10.49 -5.40 -24.28
C ASN A 623 -10.41 -5.18 -22.77
N TYR A 624 -10.58 -3.94 -22.31
CA TYR A 624 -10.53 -3.62 -20.89
C TYR A 624 -11.67 -4.28 -20.09
N ARG A 625 -12.91 -4.23 -20.61
CA ARG A 625 -14.04 -4.97 -20.01
C ARG A 625 -13.78 -6.47 -19.93
N LYS A 626 -13.16 -7.04 -20.98
CA LYS A 626 -12.78 -8.46 -20.98
C LYS A 626 -11.75 -8.75 -19.91
N LYS A 627 -10.71 -7.91 -19.77
CA LYS A 627 -9.69 -8.00 -18.70
C LYS A 627 -10.36 -8.03 -17.33
N ILE A 628 -11.24 -7.08 -17.02
CA ILE A 628 -11.93 -7.04 -15.71
C ILE A 628 -12.69 -8.36 -15.46
N ARG A 629 -13.51 -8.79 -16.42
CA ARG A 629 -14.36 -10.00 -16.30
C ARG A 629 -13.58 -11.32 -16.20
N THR A 630 -12.28 -11.33 -16.47
CA THR A 630 -11.45 -12.55 -16.43
C THR A 630 -10.31 -12.50 -15.41
N THR A 631 -10.01 -11.34 -14.84
CA THR A 631 -8.86 -11.14 -13.95
C THR A 631 -9.21 -10.55 -12.60
N MET A 632 -10.40 -9.98 -12.44
CA MET A 632 -10.82 -9.30 -11.20
C MET A 632 -11.86 -10.14 -10.46
N PRO A 633 -11.42 -10.98 -9.51
CA PRO A 633 -12.31 -11.86 -8.79
C PRO A 633 -13.11 -11.16 -7.70
N VAL A 634 -14.22 -11.77 -7.31
CA VAL A 634 -15.03 -11.38 -6.16
C VAL A 634 -15.11 -12.55 -5.19
N VAL A 635 -14.95 -12.26 -3.90
CA VAL A 635 -15.05 -13.23 -2.81
C VAL A 635 -16.50 -13.32 -2.32
N VAL A 636 -17.01 -14.54 -2.24
CA VAL A 636 -18.36 -14.84 -1.78
C VAL A 636 -18.26 -15.80 -0.60
N ASP A 637 -18.89 -15.41 0.49
CA ASP A 637 -19.11 -16.24 1.66
C ASP A 637 -20.32 -17.14 1.46
N TRP A 638 -20.29 -18.33 2.06
CA TRP A 638 -21.42 -19.26 2.04
C TRP A 638 -21.78 -19.76 3.44
N VAL A 639 -23.03 -20.15 3.71
CA VAL A 639 -23.43 -20.70 5.03
C VAL A 639 -24.35 -21.91 4.87
N ILE A 640 -24.41 -22.78 5.88
CA ILE A 640 -25.57 -23.67 6.01
C ILE A 640 -26.65 -22.87 6.72
N GLN A 641 -27.76 -22.62 6.03
CA GLN A 641 -28.90 -21.90 6.60
C GLN A 641 -29.51 -22.73 7.74
N ALA A 642 -29.68 -22.10 8.90
CA ALA A 642 -30.38 -22.68 10.04
C ALA A 642 -31.13 -21.59 10.80
N GLU A 643 -32.27 -21.95 11.38
CA GLU A 643 -33.06 -21.06 12.23
C GLU A 643 -32.45 -20.94 13.64
N GLU A 644 -31.73 -21.98 14.10
CA GLU A 644 -31.10 -22.05 15.41
C GLU A 644 -29.58 -21.86 15.32
N LYS A 645 -28.96 -21.47 16.44
CA LYS A 645 -27.51 -21.29 16.54
C LYS A 645 -26.80 -22.62 16.62
N CYS A 646 -25.54 -22.62 16.22
CA CYS A 646 -24.64 -23.73 16.46
C CYS A 646 -24.57 -24.06 17.97
N GLY A 647 -25.16 -25.19 18.37
CA GLY A 647 -25.21 -25.65 19.76
C GLY A 647 -26.53 -26.32 20.13
N ASP A 648 -27.62 -25.89 19.50
CA ASP A 648 -28.88 -26.65 19.45
C ASP A 648 -28.73 -27.78 18.38
N MET A 649 -29.55 -28.85 18.36
CA MET A 649 -29.28 -30.07 17.54
C MET A 649 -29.05 -29.79 16.04
N VAL A 650 -27.80 -29.50 15.67
CA VAL A 650 -27.30 -29.34 14.30
C VAL A 650 -26.72 -30.67 13.84
N ASN A 651 -27.30 -31.29 12.81
CA ASN A 651 -27.02 -32.68 12.42
C ASN A 651 -26.14 -32.81 11.16
N GLU A 652 -25.68 -31.71 10.58
CA GLU A 652 -24.95 -31.70 9.32
C GLU A 652 -23.43 -31.82 9.50
N CYS A 653 -22.89 -31.45 10.67
CA CYS A 653 -21.48 -31.67 11.00
C CYS A 653 -21.28 -33.13 11.41
N LYS A 654 -20.42 -33.85 10.69
CA LYS A 654 -20.25 -35.29 10.84
C LYS A 654 -18.87 -35.66 11.38
N GLY A 655 -18.78 -36.84 11.99
CA GLY A 655 -17.51 -37.38 12.50
C GLY A 655 -16.97 -36.60 13.71
N LYS A 656 -15.67 -36.26 13.68
CA LYS A 656 -14.95 -35.52 14.72
C LYS A 656 -14.87 -34.02 14.40
N SER A 657 -16.04 -33.42 14.20
CA SER A 657 -16.19 -32.00 13.85
C SER A 657 -17.09 -31.27 14.84
N SER A 658 -17.06 -29.94 14.77
CA SER A 658 -17.93 -29.03 15.48
C SER A 658 -18.47 -27.98 14.52
N CYS A 659 -19.66 -27.45 14.81
CA CYS A 659 -20.16 -26.29 14.10
C CYS A 659 -19.57 -24.99 14.68
N TYR A 660 -19.68 -23.90 13.94
CA TYR A 660 -19.54 -22.54 14.45
C TYR A 660 -20.45 -21.61 13.67
N ASP A 661 -21.05 -20.63 14.36
CA ASP A 661 -21.90 -19.63 13.72
C ASP A 661 -21.07 -18.70 12.83
N VAL A 662 -21.62 -18.38 11.65
CA VAL A 662 -21.01 -17.40 10.74
C VAL A 662 -21.72 -16.07 10.94
N GLU A 663 -21.08 -15.19 11.69
CA GLU A 663 -21.61 -13.83 11.94
C GLU A 663 -21.60 -12.94 10.68
N GLU A 664 -20.86 -13.30 9.63
CA GLU A 664 -20.59 -12.43 8.47
C GLU A 664 -21.56 -12.55 7.28
N GLY A 665 -22.61 -13.37 7.37
CA GLY A 665 -23.38 -13.80 6.17
C GLY A 665 -24.90 -13.92 6.30
N GLY A 666 -25.56 -13.15 7.18
CA GLY A 666 -27.03 -13.15 7.25
C GLY A 666 -27.66 -14.29 8.05
N GLY A 667 -26.86 -14.99 8.87
CA GLY A 667 -27.31 -16.06 9.77
C GLY A 667 -27.10 -17.47 9.17
N GLY A 668 -26.53 -18.37 9.97
CA GLY A 668 -26.19 -19.74 9.60
C GLY A 668 -24.90 -20.19 10.26
N TYR A 669 -24.50 -21.44 10.00
CA TYR A 669 -23.29 -22.02 10.56
C TYR A 669 -22.44 -22.73 9.50
N ARG A 670 -21.19 -23.04 9.84
CA ARG A 670 -20.30 -23.94 9.10
C ARG A 670 -19.75 -25.00 10.04
N CYS A 671 -19.23 -26.09 9.50
CA CYS A 671 -18.55 -27.13 10.25
C CYS A 671 -17.03 -27.01 10.10
N LYS A 672 -16.29 -27.30 11.15
CA LYS A 672 -14.83 -27.44 11.16
C LYS A 672 -14.42 -28.73 11.87
N CYS A 673 -13.31 -29.35 11.46
CA CYS A 673 -12.76 -30.45 12.23
C CYS A 673 -12.29 -29.95 13.62
N ASN A 674 -12.38 -30.83 14.62
CA ASN A 674 -11.90 -30.50 15.95
C ASN A 674 -10.36 -30.44 15.96
N ASP A 675 -9.79 -29.77 16.97
CA ASP A 675 -8.34 -29.68 17.12
C ASP A 675 -7.70 -31.08 17.14
N GLY A 676 -6.61 -31.27 16.38
CA GLY A 676 -5.97 -32.57 16.15
C GLY A 676 -6.57 -33.39 15.01
N TYR A 677 -7.56 -32.87 14.27
CA TYR A 677 -8.17 -33.55 13.14
C TYR A 677 -8.14 -32.68 11.87
N GLU A 678 -7.93 -33.31 10.71
CA GLU A 678 -7.97 -32.67 9.39
C GLU A 678 -8.90 -33.40 8.42
N GLY A 679 -9.31 -32.71 7.35
CA GLY A 679 -10.17 -33.27 6.30
C GLY A 679 -11.54 -32.59 6.22
N ASN A 680 -12.55 -33.31 5.73
CA ASN A 680 -13.85 -32.72 5.40
C ASN A 680 -14.88 -32.90 6.53
N PRO A 681 -15.30 -31.84 7.25
CA PRO A 681 -16.15 -31.97 8.43
C PRO A 681 -17.62 -32.34 8.16
N TYR A 682 -18.02 -32.41 6.88
CA TYR A 682 -19.38 -32.73 6.47
C TYR A 682 -19.56 -34.21 6.09
N LEU A 683 -18.50 -35.02 6.17
CA LEU A 683 -18.50 -36.45 5.85
C LEU A 683 -18.29 -37.31 7.10
N ASP A 684 -18.96 -38.47 7.18
CA ASP A 684 -18.90 -39.37 8.36
C ASP A 684 -17.50 -39.88 8.69
N LYS A 685 -16.63 -39.99 7.68
CA LYS A 685 -15.20 -40.36 7.82
C LYS A 685 -14.26 -39.23 7.41
N GLY A 686 -14.76 -38.00 7.36
CA GLY A 686 -14.07 -36.89 6.73
C GLY A 686 -12.99 -36.26 7.60
N CYS A 687 -13.28 -36.01 8.88
CA CYS A 687 -12.24 -35.58 9.84
C CYS A 687 -11.44 -36.79 10.33
N GLN A 688 -10.15 -36.82 10.03
CA GLN A 688 -9.20 -37.85 10.40
C GLN A 688 -8.16 -37.28 11.35
N ASP A 689 -7.70 -38.12 12.28
CA ASP A 689 -6.68 -37.78 13.26
C ASP A 689 -5.38 -37.39 12.53
N ILE A 690 -4.85 -36.21 12.84
CA ILE A 690 -3.59 -35.73 12.30
C ILE A 690 -2.48 -36.56 12.96
N ASP A 691 -1.62 -37.21 12.18
CA ASP A 691 -0.44 -37.86 12.72
C ASP A 691 0.66 -36.81 12.94
N GLU A 692 0.64 -36.12 14.08
CA GLU A 692 1.58 -35.04 14.38
C GLU A 692 3.03 -35.53 14.47
N CYS A 693 3.24 -36.85 14.50
CA CYS A 693 4.57 -37.47 14.49
C CYS A 693 5.13 -37.69 13.06
N LYS A 694 4.31 -37.58 12.01
CA LYS A 694 4.77 -37.64 10.61
C LYS A 694 5.07 -36.27 10.02
N ASP A 695 4.47 -35.21 10.55
CA ASP A 695 4.59 -33.86 10.00
C ASP A 695 5.68 -33.06 10.74
N ASN A 696 6.92 -33.24 10.32
CA ASN A 696 8.11 -32.83 11.07
C ASN A 696 8.42 -31.31 11.01
N GLY A 697 7.39 -30.44 10.90
CA GLY A 697 7.62 -29.01 10.67
C GLY A 697 6.51 -28.00 10.97
N THR A 698 5.26 -28.40 11.27
CA THR A 698 4.15 -27.43 11.29
C THR A 698 3.37 -27.32 12.60
N TYR A 699 3.54 -28.28 13.52
CA TYR A 699 2.95 -28.19 14.86
C TYR A 699 4.06 -28.10 15.91
N PRO A 700 4.00 -27.14 16.84
CA PRO A 700 5.06 -26.96 17.81
C PRO A 700 5.16 -28.22 18.66
N SER A 701 6.35 -28.84 18.63
CA SER A 701 6.73 -29.95 19.49
C SER A 701 6.24 -29.75 20.94
N LEU A 702 6.02 -30.86 21.66
CA LEU A 702 5.59 -30.99 23.06
C LEU A 702 6.15 -29.94 24.07
N LEU A 703 7.24 -29.25 23.72
CA LEU A 703 7.81 -28.12 24.46
C LEU A 703 6.87 -26.92 24.63
N TRP A 704 5.96 -26.63 23.69
CA TRP A 704 5.02 -25.49 23.83
C TRP A 704 3.90 -25.78 24.84
N TYR A 705 3.39 -27.02 24.86
CA TYR A 705 2.33 -27.45 25.78
C TYR A 705 2.78 -27.45 27.25
N LEU A 706 4.07 -27.71 27.50
CA LEU A 706 4.66 -27.66 28.84
C LEU A 706 4.95 -26.23 29.33
N GLN A 707 4.97 -25.24 28.44
CA GLN A 707 5.18 -23.83 28.81
C GLN A 707 3.90 -23.09 29.23
N GLN A 708 2.71 -23.57 28.85
CA GLN A 708 1.43 -22.93 29.25
C GLN A 708 0.84 -23.44 30.57
N HIS A 709 1.30 -24.58 31.10
CA HIS A 709 0.81 -25.14 32.37
C HIS A 709 1.77 -24.99 33.57
N HIS A 710 2.80 -24.17 33.43
CA HIS A 710 3.59 -23.66 34.55
C HIS A 710 3.51 -22.13 34.62
N ARG A 711 2.32 -21.62 34.96
CA ARG A 711 2.16 -20.38 35.74
C ARG A 711 0.83 -20.38 36.48
#